data_AF-A0A1I4PD41-F1
#
_entry.id   AF-A0A1I4PD41-F1
#
_cell.length_a   1.000
_cell.length_b   1.000
_cell.length_c   1.000
_cell.angle_alpha   90.00
_cell.angle_beta   90.00
_cell.angle_gamma   90.00
#
_symmetry.space_group_name_H-M   'P 1'
#
loop_
_entity.id
_entity.type
_entity.pdbx_description
1 polymer ?
#
loop_
_entity_poly.entity_id
_entity_poly.type
_entity_poly.pdbx_seq_one_letter_code
_entity_poly.pdbx_strand_id
1 'polypeptide(L)'
;MELILQAIRNGRLDDALADELSKKRFESMLWDYKEIMLLDAAGKAELARDCTAFHNTDGGYILVGVKDKTWKVLGVEESILRAIDQTQINNAIHSYVGERFSVTYRICRINGCPQPLGLIYIPPRQGRPVIIQSNGPQVGRDLYFRQGDIFVRIGDSSKRVTNDIQFEQLWNKETTLITSNSDSTGWEIVEYGFRLPPKPEPLVGREEYKERVLQSLDSKNRWWITSIEGLGGVGKTALASEIVWELYKSNRFESIISVTAKNRELTPSKIMPLKPELVGIDSVVDAVLEANGFSEELKLPLNERIEVVKQLLEMTESLIFLDNLETVDDSRVFEFLKNLPNPTRALVTSRRQPETGEDRIKLEGLNTTNSRVLVNKLIEEYQIPYTVDEHDRDRVTKISGGLPLAIIWLIGQIRLQNSTAFLSNINGEVPEIPEQILEFSFRNMFNLLSDDQRLILKLSALVPDESFNLEQYMHLTEWGRDRTNKAINGLVQSSFFIRNESETGSTFTVLPITASFAYQELMSMGDYVTTVRTKLREMQYRQRDANTIVDYLQSLFHGRNEAEQLAVGLAKAAAEEYAAGNYEKGREFFEQAEAYYDKSPYLFYTRATSELNAGNSGHAYVYFDRATRLIERPTSKDSVVWKIWGQALKQEGNWREAVDKLAIALSLNEKDPYCLHMMAFCQSKLGQYPAADKYYTRALEIIEQNNPKQKQLTLTSQAQNLYQWGRDLDRALELTYQIEKLPGSKRRIHSLRADIQRKIKANNSSY
;
A
#
# COMPACT_ATOMS: atom_id res chain seq x y z
N MET A 1 -40.42 18.69 -1.69
CA MET A 1 -39.09 18.62 -1.05
C MET A 1 -38.49 17.24 -1.24
N GLU A 2 -39.12 16.18 -0.75
CA GLU A 2 -38.58 14.81 -0.81
C GLU A 2 -38.30 14.27 -2.24
N LEU A 3 -39.22 14.52 -3.19
CA LEU A 3 -39.01 14.20 -4.62
C LEU A 3 -37.78 14.90 -5.21
N ILE A 4 -37.53 16.15 -4.82
CA ILE A 4 -36.37 16.93 -5.29
C ILE A 4 -35.09 16.44 -4.62
N LEU A 5 -35.11 16.12 -3.32
CA LEU A 5 -33.98 15.48 -2.64
C LEU A 5 -33.60 14.14 -3.30
N GLN A 6 -34.59 13.32 -3.66
CA GLN A 6 -34.36 12.08 -4.38
C GLN A 6 -33.78 12.34 -5.79
N ALA A 7 -34.28 13.37 -6.48
CA ALA A 7 -33.71 13.79 -7.76
C ALA A 7 -32.25 14.24 -7.62
N ILE A 8 -31.89 14.99 -6.55
CA ILE A 8 -30.51 15.41 -6.28
C ILE A 8 -29.60 14.20 -6.05
N ARG A 9 -30.03 13.23 -5.22
CA ARG A 9 -29.26 12.01 -4.93
C ARG A 9 -28.99 11.18 -6.18
N ASN A 10 -29.94 11.16 -7.11
CA ASN A 10 -29.83 10.42 -8.37
C ASN A 10 -29.17 11.22 -9.49
N GLY A 11 -28.79 12.49 -9.25
CA GLY A 11 -28.25 13.38 -10.28
C GLY A 11 -29.20 13.61 -11.46
N ARG A 12 -30.52 13.60 -11.21
CA ARG A 12 -31.55 13.66 -12.25
C ARG A 12 -31.57 15.05 -12.91
N LEU A 13 -31.48 15.08 -14.24
CA LEU A 13 -31.47 16.34 -15.00
C LEU A 13 -32.30 16.16 -16.29
N ASP A 14 -33.60 16.48 -16.23
CA ASP A 14 -34.52 16.33 -17.36
C ASP A 14 -35.61 17.42 -17.40
N ASP A 15 -36.34 17.47 -18.53
CA ASP A 15 -37.38 18.46 -18.80
C ASP A 15 -38.56 18.37 -17.81
N ALA A 16 -38.86 17.17 -17.31
CA ALA A 16 -39.92 16.97 -16.33
C ALA A 16 -39.56 17.57 -14.98
N LEU A 17 -38.28 17.48 -14.57
CA LEU A 17 -37.79 18.13 -13.36
C LEU A 17 -37.79 19.65 -13.51
N ALA A 18 -37.39 20.19 -14.67
CA ALA A 18 -37.47 21.61 -14.95
C ALA A 18 -38.92 22.12 -14.87
N ASP A 19 -39.88 21.37 -15.42
CA ASP A 19 -41.31 21.68 -15.33
C ASP A 19 -41.81 21.64 -13.87
N GLU A 20 -41.38 20.64 -13.09
CA GLU A 20 -41.74 20.55 -11.68
C GLU A 20 -41.19 21.73 -10.86
N LEU A 21 -39.92 22.09 -11.06
CA LEU A 21 -39.29 23.24 -10.41
C LEU A 21 -39.97 24.55 -10.80
N SER A 22 -40.36 24.72 -12.06
CA SER A 22 -41.02 25.93 -12.55
C SER A 22 -42.37 26.21 -11.85
N LYS A 23 -43.01 25.17 -11.31
CA LYS A 23 -44.32 25.25 -10.64
C LYS A 23 -44.22 25.62 -9.16
N LYS A 24 -43.04 25.55 -8.52
CA LYS A 24 -42.91 25.76 -7.07
C LYS A 24 -43.13 27.21 -6.64
N ARG A 25 -42.72 28.20 -7.44
CA ARG A 25 -42.93 29.65 -7.18
C ARG A 25 -42.38 30.19 -5.85
N PHE A 26 -41.31 29.61 -5.34
CA PHE A 26 -40.50 30.13 -4.23
C PHE A 26 -39.09 29.54 -4.30
N GLU A 27 -38.10 30.20 -3.71
CA GLU A 27 -36.71 29.71 -3.60
C GLU A 27 -36.52 28.93 -2.29
N SER A 28 -35.58 27.99 -2.28
CA SER A 28 -35.37 27.13 -1.11
C SER A 28 -33.91 26.75 -0.92
N MET A 29 -33.67 25.87 0.05
CA MET A 29 -32.35 25.29 0.30
C MET A 29 -31.89 24.34 -0.82
N LEU A 30 -32.80 23.90 -1.69
CA LEU A 30 -32.56 22.88 -2.71
C LEU A 30 -32.66 23.39 -4.14
N TRP A 31 -33.26 24.57 -4.36
CA TRP A 31 -33.29 25.18 -5.68
C TRP A 31 -33.34 26.71 -5.62
N ASP A 32 -32.82 27.32 -6.68
CA ASP A 32 -32.79 28.76 -6.92
C ASP A 32 -33.31 29.12 -8.32
N TYR A 33 -33.69 30.38 -8.51
CA TYR A 33 -34.10 30.92 -9.80
C TYR A 33 -33.18 32.05 -10.25
N LYS A 34 -32.89 32.09 -11.55
CA LYS A 34 -32.20 33.23 -12.18
C LYS A 34 -32.95 33.65 -13.43
N GLU A 35 -33.05 34.95 -13.67
CA GLU A 35 -33.71 35.47 -14.88
C GLU A 35 -32.84 35.21 -16.12
N ILE A 36 -31.55 35.51 -16.02
CA ILE A 36 -30.52 35.26 -17.03
C ILE A 36 -29.22 34.89 -16.30
N MET A 37 -28.35 34.13 -16.97
CA MET A 37 -27.01 33.83 -16.46
C MET A 37 -25.97 34.62 -17.26
N LEU A 38 -25.25 35.53 -16.59
CA LEU A 38 -24.15 36.29 -17.15
C LEU A 38 -22.83 35.74 -16.58
N LEU A 39 -21.82 35.54 -17.45
CA LEU A 39 -20.48 35.10 -17.05
C LEU A 39 -19.45 36.25 -17.11
N ASP A 40 -19.88 37.46 -16.77
CA ASP A 40 -18.97 38.57 -16.49
C ASP A 40 -18.33 38.42 -15.09
N ALA A 41 -17.47 39.34 -14.68
CA ALA A 41 -16.73 39.21 -13.42
C ALA A 41 -17.65 39.05 -12.19
N ALA A 42 -18.75 39.81 -12.15
CA ALA A 42 -19.74 39.75 -11.08
C ALA A 42 -20.56 38.46 -11.13
N GLY A 43 -21.06 38.08 -12.31
CA GLY A 43 -21.85 36.87 -12.50
C GLY A 43 -21.08 35.58 -12.24
N LYS A 44 -19.78 35.52 -12.59
CA LYS A 44 -18.90 34.39 -12.23
C LYS A 44 -18.76 34.23 -10.71
N ALA A 45 -18.59 35.35 -10.00
CA ALA A 45 -18.46 35.34 -8.55
C ALA A 45 -19.78 34.94 -7.88
N GLU A 46 -20.91 35.47 -8.33
CA GLU A 46 -22.24 35.10 -7.85
C GLU A 46 -22.51 33.59 -8.07
N LEU A 47 -22.22 33.09 -9.26
CA LEU A 47 -22.39 31.68 -9.60
C LEU A 47 -21.51 30.78 -8.72
N ALA A 48 -20.24 31.13 -8.54
CA ALA A 48 -19.33 30.37 -7.68
C ALA A 48 -19.82 30.36 -6.22
N ARG A 49 -20.29 31.49 -5.69
CA ARG A 49 -20.86 31.59 -4.34
C ARG A 49 -22.09 30.70 -4.18
N ASP A 50 -23.05 30.81 -5.11
CA ASP A 50 -24.31 30.09 -5.01
C ASP A 50 -24.11 28.57 -5.20
N CYS A 51 -23.31 28.16 -6.19
CA CYS A 51 -22.98 26.74 -6.37
C CYS A 51 -22.22 26.17 -5.18
N THR A 52 -21.29 26.92 -4.58
CA THR A 52 -20.57 26.47 -3.38
C THR A 52 -21.51 26.34 -2.19
N ALA A 53 -22.44 27.29 -2.01
CA ALA A 53 -23.45 27.22 -0.96
C ALA A 53 -24.34 25.99 -1.08
N PHE A 54 -24.84 25.69 -2.28
CA PHE A 54 -25.63 24.47 -2.55
C PHE A 54 -24.80 23.21 -2.31
N HIS A 55 -23.59 23.14 -2.88
CA HIS A 55 -22.71 21.99 -2.74
C HIS A 55 -22.40 21.68 -1.27
N ASN A 56 -22.03 22.70 -0.50
CA ASN A 56 -21.72 22.58 0.92
C ASN A 56 -22.91 22.21 1.81
N THR A 57 -24.13 22.26 1.27
CA THR A 57 -25.38 21.98 1.98
C THR A 57 -25.88 20.58 1.58
N ASP A 58 -26.87 20.48 0.69
CA ASP A 58 -27.47 19.21 0.26
C ASP A 58 -27.40 19.00 -1.26
N GLY A 59 -26.57 19.79 -1.96
CA GLY A 59 -26.68 19.96 -3.41
C GLY A 59 -27.91 20.79 -3.77
N GLY A 60 -28.21 20.89 -5.06
CA GLY A 60 -29.39 21.64 -5.50
C GLY A 60 -29.48 21.86 -6.99
N TYR A 61 -30.46 22.68 -7.38
CA TYR A 61 -30.68 23.09 -8.77
C TYR A 61 -30.75 24.60 -8.91
N ILE A 62 -30.23 25.15 -10.00
CA ILE A 62 -30.49 26.54 -10.40
C ILE A 62 -31.24 26.50 -11.73
N LEU A 63 -32.44 27.09 -11.76
CA LEU A 63 -33.27 27.18 -12.95
C LEU A 63 -33.21 28.61 -13.53
N VAL A 64 -32.66 28.73 -14.73
CA VAL A 64 -32.44 29.97 -15.46
C VAL A 64 -33.60 30.21 -16.45
N GLY A 65 -34.12 31.44 -16.49
CA GLY A 65 -35.28 31.85 -17.30
C GLY A 65 -36.55 32.10 -16.49
N VAL A 66 -36.40 32.30 -15.17
CA VAL A 66 -37.49 32.62 -14.25
C VAL A 66 -37.25 34.01 -13.67
N LYS A 67 -38.24 34.90 -13.82
CA LYS A 67 -38.12 36.29 -13.37
C LYS A 67 -38.13 36.40 -11.85
N ASP A 68 -37.15 37.12 -11.31
CA ASP A 68 -37.01 37.38 -9.88
C ASP A 68 -38.29 38.04 -9.29
N LYS A 69 -38.61 37.72 -8.03
CA LYS A 69 -39.78 38.19 -7.23
C LYS A 69 -41.19 37.86 -7.75
N THR A 70 -41.34 37.55 -9.03
CA THR A 70 -42.64 37.23 -9.66
C THR A 70 -42.77 35.75 -10.00
N TRP A 71 -41.65 35.01 -10.01
CA TRP A 71 -41.55 33.60 -10.40
C TRP A 71 -42.20 33.28 -11.74
N LYS A 72 -42.31 34.29 -12.61
CA LYS A 72 -42.89 34.13 -13.93
C LYS A 72 -41.86 33.46 -14.83
N VAL A 73 -42.22 32.29 -15.36
CA VAL A 73 -41.38 31.52 -16.26
C VAL A 73 -41.47 32.15 -17.65
N LEU A 74 -40.42 32.87 -18.04
CA LEU A 74 -40.35 33.54 -19.34
C LEU A 74 -39.52 32.74 -20.35
N GLY A 75 -38.58 31.93 -19.84
CA GLY A 75 -37.54 31.31 -20.65
C GLY A 75 -36.46 32.30 -21.04
N VAL A 76 -35.41 31.80 -21.69
CA VAL A 76 -34.33 32.59 -22.26
C VAL A 76 -34.19 32.22 -23.72
N GLU A 77 -33.83 33.19 -24.56
CA GLU A 77 -33.57 32.93 -25.97
C GLU A 77 -32.52 31.82 -26.14
N GLU A 78 -32.79 30.85 -27.01
CA GLU A 78 -31.97 29.63 -27.14
C GLU A 78 -30.53 29.93 -27.56
N SER A 79 -30.31 31.01 -28.32
CA SER A 79 -29.00 31.51 -28.72
C SER A 79 -28.12 31.87 -27.51
N ILE A 80 -28.70 32.49 -26.47
CA ILE A 80 -28.01 32.90 -25.25
C ILE A 80 -27.65 31.67 -24.40
N LEU A 81 -28.59 30.72 -24.23
CA LEU A 81 -28.33 29.50 -23.46
C LEU A 81 -27.30 28.59 -24.15
N ARG A 82 -27.29 28.52 -25.48
CA ARG A 82 -26.29 27.75 -26.24
C ARG A 82 -24.91 28.41 -26.29
N ALA A 83 -24.83 29.72 -26.07
CA ALA A 83 -23.56 30.44 -26.00
C ALA A 83 -22.77 30.09 -24.73
N ILE A 84 -23.43 29.54 -23.71
CA ILE A 84 -22.81 29.12 -22.46
C ILE A 84 -22.80 27.59 -22.37
N ASP A 85 -21.62 27.00 -22.35
CA ASP A 85 -21.46 25.56 -22.17
C ASP A 85 -21.10 25.18 -20.71
N GLN A 86 -21.21 23.89 -20.40
CA GLN A 86 -20.88 23.37 -19.08
C GLN A 86 -19.42 23.62 -18.68
N THR A 87 -18.51 23.64 -19.64
CA THR A 87 -17.07 23.87 -19.40
C THR A 87 -16.82 25.30 -18.93
N GLN A 88 -17.47 26.28 -19.55
CA GLN A 88 -17.39 27.68 -19.15
C GLN A 88 -17.96 27.92 -17.75
N ILE A 89 -19.09 27.27 -17.42
CA ILE A 89 -19.68 27.30 -16.08
C ILE A 89 -18.71 26.72 -15.04
N ASN A 90 -18.17 25.53 -15.31
CA ASN A 90 -17.23 24.89 -14.39
C ASN A 90 -15.94 25.70 -14.24
N ASN A 91 -15.40 26.28 -15.32
CA ASN A 91 -14.23 27.15 -15.25
C ASN A 91 -14.49 28.42 -14.42
N ALA A 92 -15.69 28.99 -14.51
CA ALA A 92 -16.09 30.12 -13.67
C ALA A 92 -16.08 29.74 -12.19
N ILE A 93 -16.63 28.57 -11.84
CA ILE A 93 -16.66 28.07 -10.46
C ILE A 93 -15.22 27.75 -9.98
N HIS A 94 -14.47 26.96 -10.75
CA HIS A 94 -13.11 26.51 -10.42
C HIS A 94 -12.12 27.66 -10.24
N SER A 95 -12.33 28.80 -10.90
CA SER A 95 -11.50 29.99 -10.70
C SER A 95 -11.51 30.53 -9.27
N TYR A 96 -12.56 30.22 -8.50
CA TYR A 96 -12.70 30.64 -7.10
C TYR A 96 -12.60 29.49 -6.09
N VAL A 97 -12.83 28.22 -6.47
CA VAL A 97 -12.85 27.09 -5.52
C VAL A 97 -11.87 25.96 -5.83
N GLY A 98 -11.15 26.02 -6.95
CA GLY A 98 -10.33 24.93 -7.48
C GLY A 98 -11.18 23.76 -7.98
N GLU A 99 -10.55 22.70 -8.48
CA GLU A 99 -11.23 21.52 -9.07
C GLU A 99 -11.83 20.58 -8.01
N ARG A 100 -12.65 21.11 -7.10
CA ARG A 100 -13.24 20.37 -5.97
C ARG A 100 -14.57 19.69 -6.31
N PHE A 101 -15.40 20.33 -7.11
CA PHE A 101 -16.66 19.76 -7.61
C PHE A 101 -17.03 20.42 -8.94
N SER A 102 -17.75 19.69 -9.80
CA SER A 102 -18.26 20.22 -11.07
C SER A 102 -19.78 20.15 -11.08
N VAL A 103 -20.41 21.07 -11.80
CA VAL A 103 -21.85 21.11 -12.04
C VAL A 103 -22.19 20.57 -13.43
N THR A 104 -23.42 20.08 -13.57
CA THR A 104 -23.96 19.62 -14.85
C THR A 104 -24.98 20.61 -15.36
N TYR A 105 -24.89 21.02 -16.62
CA TYR A 105 -25.80 22.00 -17.22
C TYR A 105 -26.57 21.39 -18.40
N ARG A 106 -27.87 21.68 -18.47
CA ARG A 106 -28.73 21.26 -19.58
C ARG A 106 -29.76 22.32 -19.93
N ILE A 107 -30.06 22.43 -21.22
CA ILE A 107 -31.18 23.22 -21.74
C ILE A 107 -32.44 22.34 -21.73
N CYS A 108 -33.48 22.82 -21.08
CA CYS A 108 -34.74 22.12 -20.90
C CYS A 108 -35.91 22.85 -21.57
N ARG A 109 -36.89 22.09 -22.09
CA ARG A 109 -38.13 22.63 -22.66
C ARG A 109 -39.32 22.16 -21.85
N ILE A 110 -40.18 23.09 -21.43
CA ILE A 110 -41.36 22.78 -20.63
C ILE A 110 -42.64 23.21 -21.33
N ASN A 111 -43.74 22.50 -21.06
CA ASN A 111 -45.03 22.81 -21.66
C ASN A 111 -45.59 24.13 -21.11
N GLY A 112 -45.93 25.06 -22.00
CA GLY A 112 -46.49 26.37 -21.63
C GLY A 112 -45.46 27.50 -21.49
N CYS A 113 -44.18 27.25 -21.75
CA CYS A 113 -43.16 28.29 -21.88
C CYS A 113 -42.67 28.35 -23.35
N PRO A 114 -42.74 29.52 -24.03
CA PRO A 114 -42.36 29.62 -25.43
C PRO A 114 -40.84 29.56 -25.66
N GLN A 115 -40.04 29.86 -24.64
CA GLN A 115 -38.58 29.84 -24.69
C GLN A 115 -38.01 28.75 -23.77
N PRO A 116 -36.84 28.16 -24.09
CA PRO A 116 -36.21 27.15 -23.25
C PRO A 116 -35.68 27.71 -21.92
N LEU A 117 -35.43 26.82 -20.98
CA LEU A 117 -34.87 27.10 -19.65
C LEU A 117 -33.48 26.48 -19.53
N GLY A 118 -32.61 27.09 -18.72
CA GLY A 118 -31.34 26.48 -18.32
C GLY A 118 -31.49 25.79 -16.98
N LEU A 119 -31.07 24.53 -16.85
CA LEU A 119 -31.07 23.79 -15.59
C LEU A 119 -29.64 23.41 -15.21
N ILE A 120 -29.18 23.87 -14.06
CA ILE A 120 -27.87 23.54 -13.49
C ILE A 120 -28.10 22.60 -12.31
N TYR A 121 -27.45 21.44 -12.33
CA TYR A 121 -27.38 20.52 -11.20
C TYR A 121 -26.08 20.71 -10.43
N ILE A 122 -26.22 20.92 -9.12
CA ILE A 122 -25.12 21.00 -8.18
C ILE A 122 -25.13 19.73 -7.32
N PRO A 123 -24.07 18.89 -7.39
CA PRO A 123 -24.02 17.66 -6.62
C PRO A 123 -23.92 17.97 -5.11
N PRO A 124 -24.46 17.09 -4.24
CA PRO A 124 -24.19 17.18 -2.81
C PRO A 124 -22.71 16.90 -2.54
N ARG A 125 -22.15 17.58 -1.54
CA ARG A 125 -20.78 17.35 -1.08
C ARG A 125 -20.59 15.92 -0.56
N GLN A 126 -19.42 15.36 -0.86
CA GLN A 126 -18.94 14.09 -0.31
C GLN A 126 -17.64 14.41 0.46
N GLY A 127 -17.72 14.63 1.77
CA GLY A 127 -16.55 14.98 2.61
C GLY A 127 -16.50 16.44 3.08
N ARG A 128 -15.30 17.07 3.09
CA ARG A 128 -15.05 18.38 3.74
C ARG A 128 -15.70 19.55 2.97
N PRO A 129 -16.21 20.59 3.65
CA PRO A 129 -16.70 21.80 3.01
C PRO A 129 -15.69 22.40 2.04
N VAL A 130 -16.19 22.85 0.89
CA VAL A 130 -15.42 23.59 -0.10
C VAL A 130 -15.27 25.03 0.38
N ILE A 131 -14.01 25.46 0.43
CA ILE A 131 -13.58 26.78 0.87
C ILE A 131 -13.20 27.60 -0.38
N ILE A 132 -13.57 28.88 -0.40
CA ILE A 132 -13.14 29.80 -1.46
C ILE A 132 -11.61 29.94 -1.43
N GLN A 133 -10.97 29.74 -2.57
CA GLN A 133 -9.52 29.78 -2.76
C GLN A 133 -9.00 31.11 -3.32
N SER A 134 -9.88 31.94 -3.92
CA SER A 134 -9.49 33.21 -4.54
C SER A 134 -10.46 34.32 -4.13
N ASN A 135 -9.95 35.54 -3.95
CA ASN A 135 -10.79 36.71 -3.66
C ASN A 135 -11.78 36.99 -4.80
N GLY A 136 -13.02 37.34 -4.45
CA GLY A 136 -14.03 37.81 -5.39
C GLY A 136 -13.72 39.21 -5.94
N PRO A 137 -14.43 39.67 -6.96
CA PRO A 137 -14.25 41.01 -7.54
C PRO A 137 -14.52 42.10 -6.49
N GLN A 138 -13.88 43.26 -6.68
CA GLN A 138 -14.08 44.42 -5.82
C GLN A 138 -15.42 45.08 -6.14
N VAL A 139 -16.26 45.26 -5.11
CA VAL A 139 -17.56 45.92 -5.19
C VAL A 139 -17.55 47.10 -4.24
N GLY A 140 -17.35 48.30 -4.80
CA GLY A 140 -17.16 49.51 -4.01
C GLY A 140 -15.82 49.50 -3.25
N ARG A 141 -15.87 49.60 -1.91
CA ARG A 141 -14.67 49.57 -1.05
C ARG A 141 -14.29 48.18 -0.56
N ASP A 142 -15.16 47.19 -0.73
CA ASP A 142 -15.00 45.83 -0.21
C ASP A 142 -14.91 44.78 -1.35
N LEU A 143 -14.45 43.58 -1.00
CA LEU A 143 -14.47 42.42 -1.89
C LEU A 143 -15.82 41.70 -1.79
N TYR A 144 -16.31 41.16 -2.91
CA TYR A 144 -17.56 40.40 -2.93
C TYR A 144 -17.54 39.18 -2.00
N PHE A 145 -16.39 38.51 -1.89
CA PHE A 145 -16.02 37.54 -0.85
C PHE A 145 -14.50 37.41 -0.79
N ARG A 146 -13.97 36.83 0.30
CA ARG A 146 -12.52 36.66 0.51
C ARG A 146 -12.10 35.20 0.39
N GLN A 147 -10.84 34.98 0.02
CA GLN A 147 -10.20 33.68 0.16
C GLN A 147 -10.31 33.21 1.62
N GLY A 148 -10.70 31.95 1.82
CA GLY A 148 -10.99 31.37 3.13
C GLY A 148 -12.48 31.38 3.50
N ASP A 149 -13.33 32.14 2.80
CA ASP A 149 -14.76 32.17 3.07
C ASP A 149 -15.41 30.80 2.76
N ILE A 150 -16.36 30.39 3.60
CA ILE A 150 -17.22 29.22 3.38
C ILE A 150 -18.66 29.70 3.21
N PHE A 151 -19.32 29.24 2.15
CA PHE A 151 -20.71 29.56 1.85
C PHE A 151 -21.61 28.35 2.07
N VAL A 152 -22.81 28.61 2.59
CA VAL A 152 -23.82 27.61 2.96
C VAL A 152 -25.20 28.14 2.59
N ARG A 153 -26.13 27.25 2.23
CA ARG A 153 -27.50 27.64 1.90
C ARG A 153 -28.37 27.59 3.16
N ILE A 154 -28.90 28.73 3.58
CA ILE A 154 -29.81 28.84 4.74
C ILE A 154 -31.12 29.46 4.26
N GLY A 155 -32.16 28.64 4.18
CA GLY A 155 -33.44 29.04 3.58
C GLY A 155 -33.26 29.29 2.08
N ASP A 156 -33.60 30.50 1.64
CA ASP A 156 -33.51 30.96 0.25
C ASP A 156 -32.20 31.70 -0.08
N SER A 157 -31.24 31.79 0.86
CA SER A 157 -30.04 32.63 0.69
C SER A 157 -28.72 31.88 0.86
N SER A 158 -27.74 32.24 0.04
CA SER A 158 -26.34 31.85 0.16
C SER A 158 -25.64 32.73 1.21
N LYS A 159 -25.41 32.21 2.41
CA LYS A 159 -24.80 32.95 3.51
C LYS A 159 -23.37 32.52 3.74
N ARG A 160 -22.51 33.49 4.08
CA ARG A 160 -21.17 33.19 4.58
C ARG A 160 -21.28 32.65 6.00
N VAL A 161 -20.53 31.61 6.31
CA VAL A 161 -20.37 31.11 7.68
C VAL A 161 -19.52 32.12 8.46
N THR A 162 -20.11 32.75 9.47
CA THR A 162 -19.45 33.77 10.29
C THR A 162 -19.27 33.38 11.75
N ASN A 163 -19.87 32.26 12.18
CA ASN A 163 -19.92 31.86 13.58
C ASN A 163 -19.57 30.37 13.68
N ASP A 164 -18.84 30.00 14.73
CA ASP A 164 -18.30 28.65 14.91
C ASP A 164 -19.39 27.57 14.94
N ILE A 165 -20.58 27.88 15.45
CA ILE A 165 -21.74 26.95 15.47
C ILE A 165 -22.21 26.57 14.05
N GLN A 166 -22.23 27.51 13.11
CA GLN A 166 -22.60 27.23 11.72
C GLN A 166 -21.48 26.48 11.00
N PHE A 167 -20.23 26.76 11.37
CA PHE A 167 -19.05 26.05 10.89
C PHE A 167 -19.09 24.58 11.34
N GLU A 168 -19.42 24.34 12.61
CA GLU A 168 -19.64 23.01 13.18
C GLU A 168 -20.82 22.28 12.52
N GLN A 169 -21.99 22.92 12.37
CA GLN A 169 -23.16 22.30 11.71
C GLN A 169 -22.89 21.92 10.26
N LEU A 170 -22.10 22.73 9.53
CA LEU A 170 -21.72 22.43 8.16
C LEU A 170 -20.70 21.28 8.06
N TRP A 171 -19.82 21.17 9.05
CA TRP A 171 -18.94 20.01 9.21
C TRP A 171 -19.73 18.76 9.65
N ASN A 172 -20.81 18.94 10.40
CA ASN A 172 -21.65 17.90 11.01
C ASN A 172 -22.87 17.45 10.18
N LYS A 173 -23.10 17.98 8.96
CA LYS A 173 -24.31 17.65 8.17
C LYS A 173 -24.36 16.20 7.65
N GLU A 174 -23.26 15.45 7.72
CA GLU A 174 -23.26 13.99 7.52
C GLU A 174 -23.60 13.20 8.80
N THR A 175 -23.66 13.85 9.97
CA THR A 175 -23.94 13.22 11.26
C THR A 175 -25.45 13.16 11.57
N THR A 176 -26.28 14.06 11.00
CA THR A 176 -27.66 14.29 11.48
C THR A 176 -28.77 13.41 10.88
N LEU A 177 -28.45 12.51 9.94
CA LEU A 177 -29.40 11.50 9.45
C LEU A 177 -29.24 10.13 10.14
N ILE A 178 -28.32 10.02 11.11
CA ILE A 178 -28.06 8.80 11.90
C ILE A 178 -28.10 9.12 13.42
N THR A 179 -28.55 10.31 13.83
CA THR A 179 -28.82 10.62 15.24
C THR A 179 -30.14 10.01 15.72
N SER A 180 -30.22 8.69 15.64
CA SER A 180 -30.73 7.89 16.73
C SER A 180 -29.71 6.77 16.91
N ASN A 181 -28.77 6.97 17.83
CA ASN A 181 -27.69 6.07 18.26
C ASN A 181 -26.33 6.18 17.54
N SER A 182 -25.71 7.37 17.56
CA SER A 182 -24.25 7.41 17.66
C SER A 182 -23.87 8.44 18.71
N ASP A 183 -23.47 7.92 19.87
CA ASP A 183 -22.87 8.69 20.95
C ASP A 183 -21.72 9.55 20.41
N SER A 184 -21.46 10.64 21.13
CA SER A 184 -20.22 11.41 21.05
C SER A 184 -19.01 10.48 20.99
N THR A 185 -17.85 10.99 20.57
CA THR A 185 -16.55 10.27 20.56
C THR A 185 -16.19 9.58 21.89
N GLY A 186 -16.95 9.81 22.97
CA GLY A 186 -17.04 8.95 24.15
C GLY A 186 -15.98 9.25 25.21
N TRP A 187 -15.20 10.32 25.02
CA TRP A 187 -14.20 10.79 25.98
C TRP A 187 -14.83 11.85 26.87
N GLU A 188 -15.32 11.42 28.02
CA GLU A 188 -16.15 12.23 28.90
C GLU A 188 -15.45 12.58 30.21
N ILE A 189 -15.87 13.68 30.82
CA ILE A 189 -15.51 14.03 32.19
C ILE A 189 -16.27 13.06 33.09
N VAL A 190 -15.56 12.08 33.63
CA VAL A 190 -16.13 11.07 34.54
C VAL A 190 -16.29 11.67 35.94
N GLU A 191 -15.34 12.51 36.33
CA GLU A 191 -15.41 13.40 37.49
C GLU A 191 -14.44 14.58 37.30
N TYR A 192 -14.55 15.62 38.13
CA TYR A 192 -13.66 16.79 38.02
C TYR A 192 -12.18 16.38 38.11
N GLY A 193 -11.38 16.86 37.17
CA GLY A 193 -9.99 16.51 36.97
C GLY A 193 -9.79 15.29 36.07
N PHE A 194 -10.84 14.52 35.73
CA PHE A 194 -10.71 13.24 35.02
C PHE A 194 -11.59 13.19 33.78
N ARG A 195 -11.00 13.58 32.65
CA ARG A 195 -11.56 13.34 31.32
C ARG A 195 -10.92 12.08 30.74
N LEU A 196 -11.69 11.00 30.67
CA LEU A 196 -11.19 9.66 30.35
C LEU A 196 -11.71 9.17 28.99
N PRO A 197 -10.95 8.34 28.27
CA PRO A 197 -11.46 7.66 27.07
C PRO A 197 -12.58 6.67 27.41
N PRO A 198 -13.38 6.21 26.42
CA PRO A 198 -14.33 5.13 26.60
C PRO A 198 -13.66 3.95 27.28
N LYS A 199 -14.36 3.34 28.24
CA LYS A 199 -13.83 2.21 28.98
C LYS A 199 -13.48 1.07 28.01
N PRO A 200 -12.19 0.72 27.88
CA PRO A 200 -11.79 -0.31 26.94
C PRO A 200 -12.13 -1.69 27.50
N GLU A 201 -12.31 -2.65 26.60
CA GLU A 201 -12.29 -4.05 27.00
C GLU A 201 -10.86 -4.50 27.35
N PRO A 202 -10.71 -5.51 28.23
CA PRO A 202 -9.41 -6.08 28.53
C PRO A 202 -8.71 -6.57 27.27
N LEU A 203 -7.48 -6.09 27.05
CA LEU A 203 -6.68 -6.46 25.90
C LEU A 203 -6.03 -7.83 26.08
N VAL A 204 -5.95 -8.57 24.98
CA VAL A 204 -5.29 -9.87 24.93
C VAL A 204 -3.78 -9.67 24.75
N GLY A 205 -2.97 -10.21 25.66
CA GLY A 205 -1.54 -10.39 25.46
C GLY A 205 -0.70 -9.12 25.42
N ARG A 206 -1.09 -8.08 26.18
CA ARG A 206 -0.40 -6.78 26.22
C ARG A 206 0.26 -6.45 27.57
N GLU A 207 0.37 -7.41 28.48
CA GLU A 207 0.90 -7.20 29.85
C GLU A 207 2.31 -6.60 29.87
N GLU A 208 3.25 -7.16 29.10
CA GLU A 208 4.63 -6.64 29.03
C GLU A 208 4.68 -5.18 28.56
N TYR A 209 3.84 -4.82 27.58
CA TYR A 209 3.75 -3.45 27.10
C TYR A 209 3.14 -2.51 28.14
N LYS A 210 2.13 -2.97 28.89
CA LYS A 210 1.54 -2.22 30.00
C LYS A 210 2.58 -1.91 31.07
N GLU A 211 3.33 -2.92 31.53
CA GLU A 211 4.39 -2.73 32.53
C GLU A 211 5.43 -1.71 32.08
N ARG A 212 5.87 -1.77 30.82
CA ARG A 212 6.84 -0.82 30.26
C ARG A 212 6.31 0.61 30.21
N VAL A 213 5.05 0.82 29.83
CA VAL A 213 4.45 2.17 29.81
C VAL A 213 4.28 2.69 31.24
N LEU A 214 3.85 1.85 32.18
CA LEU A 214 3.73 2.23 33.60
C LEU A 214 5.09 2.62 34.20
N GLN A 215 6.15 1.87 33.91
CA GLN A 215 7.53 2.22 34.30
C GLN A 215 7.97 3.55 33.67
N SER A 216 7.59 3.79 32.41
CA SER A 216 7.94 5.02 31.71
C SER A 216 7.25 6.25 32.31
N LEU A 217 6.02 6.11 32.81
CA LEU A 217 5.24 7.15 33.46
C LEU A 217 5.61 7.37 34.94
N ASP A 218 6.56 6.61 35.49
CA ASP A 218 7.06 6.80 36.85
C ASP A 218 7.71 8.19 37.00
N SER A 219 7.51 8.84 38.14
CA SER A 219 8.08 10.16 38.43
C SER A 219 9.62 10.17 38.42
N LYS A 220 10.26 9.00 38.60
CA LYS A 220 11.71 8.82 38.50
C LYS A 220 12.24 8.81 37.07
N ASN A 221 11.39 8.61 36.06
CA ASN A 221 11.84 8.65 34.67
C ASN A 221 12.23 10.08 34.29
N ARG A 222 13.39 10.21 33.64
CA ARG A 222 13.90 11.50 33.12
C ARG A 222 13.03 12.06 32.00
N TRP A 223 12.31 11.18 31.30
CA TRP A 223 11.41 11.56 30.22
C TRP A 223 10.01 11.78 30.79
N TRP A 224 9.41 12.94 30.51
CA TRP A 224 8.02 13.24 30.92
C TRP A 224 7.00 12.93 29.82
N ILE A 225 7.46 12.65 28.59
CA ILE A 225 6.63 12.21 27.48
C ILE A 225 6.90 10.73 27.22
N THR A 226 5.86 9.92 27.30
CA THR A 226 5.86 8.51 26.88
C THR A 226 5.10 8.38 25.57
N SER A 227 5.75 7.88 24.52
CA SER A 227 5.18 7.74 23.18
C SER A 227 4.99 6.26 22.83
N ILE A 228 3.75 5.89 22.51
CA ILE A 228 3.41 4.57 21.98
C ILE A 228 3.40 4.66 20.45
N GLU A 229 4.30 3.93 19.81
CA GLU A 229 4.49 3.93 18.37
C GLU A 229 4.12 2.58 17.75
N GLY A 230 3.79 2.54 16.45
CA GLY A 230 3.46 1.29 15.77
C GLY A 230 2.50 1.45 14.59
N LEU A 231 2.23 0.35 13.87
CA LEU A 231 1.37 0.33 12.69
C LEU A 231 -0.07 0.78 12.98
N GLY A 232 -0.78 1.23 11.93
CA GLY A 232 -2.23 1.45 12.03
C GLY A 232 -2.94 0.15 12.41
N GLY A 233 -3.89 0.22 13.35
CA GLY A 233 -4.67 -0.95 13.77
C GLY A 233 -3.96 -1.94 14.71
N VAL A 234 -2.72 -1.64 15.16
CA VAL A 234 -1.98 -2.51 16.11
C VAL A 234 -2.52 -2.49 17.55
N GLY A 235 -3.33 -1.48 17.90
CA GLY A 235 -3.95 -1.34 19.22
C GLY A 235 -3.34 -0.29 20.15
N LYS A 236 -2.62 0.73 19.63
CA LYS A 236 -1.98 1.80 20.43
C LYS A 236 -2.99 2.54 21.31
N THR A 237 -4.06 3.05 20.71
CA THR A 237 -5.14 3.76 21.41
C THR A 237 -5.78 2.87 22.47
N ALA A 238 -6.05 1.60 22.14
CA ALA A 238 -6.65 0.68 23.09
C ALA A 238 -5.74 0.42 24.30
N LEU A 239 -4.43 0.23 24.04
CA LEU A 239 -3.43 0.04 25.10
C LEU A 239 -3.33 1.28 26.00
N ALA A 240 -3.22 2.47 25.40
CA ALA A 240 -3.17 3.72 26.12
C ALA A 240 -4.44 3.95 26.95
N SER A 241 -5.62 3.68 26.39
CA SER A 241 -6.88 3.76 27.12
C SER A 241 -6.94 2.80 28.30
N GLU A 242 -6.48 1.55 28.16
CA GLU A 242 -6.50 0.58 29.26
C GLU A 242 -5.59 1.05 30.41
N ILE A 243 -4.41 1.56 30.08
CA ILE A 243 -3.45 2.12 31.04
C ILE A 243 -4.03 3.36 31.72
N VAL A 244 -4.66 4.28 30.98
CA VAL A 244 -5.33 5.45 31.56
C VAL A 244 -6.38 5.05 32.59
N TRP A 245 -7.19 4.03 32.29
CA TRP A 245 -8.18 3.50 33.22
C TRP A 245 -7.55 2.80 34.44
N GLU A 246 -6.39 2.16 34.29
CA GLU A 246 -5.65 1.54 35.39
C GLU A 246 -5.02 2.60 36.31
N LEU A 247 -4.43 3.64 35.73
CA LEU A 247 -3.87 4.79 36.44
C LEU A 247 -4.94 5.58 37.19
N TYR A 248 -6.11 5.73 36.58
CA TYR A 248 -7.29 6.29 37.24
C TYR A 248 -7.70 5.47 38.46
N LYS A 249 -7.92 4.15 38.29
CA LYS A 249 -8.34 3.26 39.39
C LYS A 249 -7.33 3.14 40.52
N SER A 250 -6.05 3.27 40.21
CA SER A 250 -4.96 3.24 41.20
C SER A 250 -4.73 4.60 41.87
N ASN A 251 -5.48 5.65 41.48
CA ASN A 251 -5.30 7.03 41.96
C ASN A 251 -3.85 7.51 41.82
N ARG A 252 -3.19 7.15 40.71
CA ARG A 252 -1.78 7.50 40.49
C ARG A 252 -1.59 8.98 40.21
N PHE A 253 -2.53 9.60 39.49
CA PHE A 253 -2.51 11.02 39.14
C PHE A 253 -3.70 11.72 39.77
N GLU A 254 -3.53 12.99 40.14
CA GLU A 254 -4.58 13.85 40.68
C GLU A 254 -5.54 14.33 39.59
N SER A 255 -5.07 14.38 38.34
CA SER A 255 -5.88 14.69 37.17
C SER A 255 -5.41 13.90 35.95
N ILE A 256 -6.36 13.46 35.12
CA ILE A 256 -6.08 12.83 33.83
C ILE A 256 -6.92 13.51 32.76
N ILE A 257 -6.26 14.10 31.77
CA ILE A 257 -6.90 14.82 30.67
C ILE A 257 -6.62 14.10 29.37
N SER A 258 -7.64 13.46 28.83
CA SER A 258 -7.55 12.66 27.62
C SER A 258 -8.21 13.41 26.46
N VAL A 259 -7.52 13.54 25.33
CA VAL A 259 -8.04 14.18 24.09
C VAL A 259 -7.61 13.37 22.87
N THR A 260 -8.51 13.18 21.90
CA THR A 260 -8.21 12.41 20.68
C THR A 260 -8.27 13.26 19.39
N ALA A 261 -7.28 13.10 18.52
CA ALA A 261 -7.28 13.62 17.15
C ALA A 261 -7.85 12.60 16.15
N LYS A 262 -8.47 11.50 16.62
CA LYS A 262 -9.07 10.47 15.77
C LYS A 262 -10.19 11.09 14.93
N ASN A 263 -9.99 11.12 13.62
CA ASN A 263 -10.91 11.72 12.65
C ASN A 263 -11.61 10.71 11.74
N ARG A 264 -11.40 9.41 11.99
CA ARG A 264 -12.02 8.31 11.27
C ARG A 264 -12.00 7.02 12.07
N GLU A 265 -12.95 6.15 11.78
CA GLU A 265 -13.07 4.82 12.35
C GLU A 265 -13.38 3.78 11.27
N LEU A 266 -12.80 2.59 11.41
CA LEU A 266 -13.08 1.47 10.52
C LEU A 266 -14.18 0.61 11.13
N THR A 267 -15.34 0.58 10.49
CA THR A 267 -16.39 -0.41 10.79
C THR A 267 -16.21 -1.63 9.89
N PRO A 268 -16.86 -2.78 10.19
CA PRO A 268 -16.79 -3.96 9.34
C PRO A 268 -17.18 -3.70 7.87
N SER A 269 -18.05 -2.70 7.58
CA SER A 269 -18.55 -2.43 6.23
C SER A 269 -17.99 -1.17 5.55
N LYS A 270 -17.50 -0.18 6.32
CA LYS A 270 -17.01 1.10 5.77
C LYS A 270 -16.08 1.86 6.72
N ILE A 271 -15.28 2.77 6.17
CA ILE A 271 -14.59 3.81 6.95
C ILE A 271 -15.59 4.93 7.20
N MET A 272 -15.77 5.31 8.47
CA MET A 272 -16.64 6.40 8.89
C MET A 272 -15.79 7.59 9.34
N PRO A 273 -16.06 8.82 8.87
CA PRO A 273 -15.41 10.01 9.41
C PRO A 273 -15.89 10.28 10.85
N LEU A 274 -14.97 10.76 11.69
CA LEU A 274 -15.23 11.24 13.05
C LEU A 274 -14.82 12.71 13.15
N LYS A 275 -15.49 13.49 14.00
CA LYS A 275 -15.02 14.83 14.37
C LYS A 275 -13.85 14.65 15.34
N PRO A 276 -12.62 15.08 14.99
CA PRO A 276 -11.52 15.05 15.95
C PRO A 276 -11.78 16.07 17.05
N GLU A 277 -11.56 15.69 18.30
CA GLU A 277 -11.62 16.61 19.44
C GLU A 277 -10.37 17.47 19.49
N LEU A 278 -9.21 16.88 19.14
CA LEU A 278 -7.92 17.56 19.06
C LEU A 278 -7.66 18.06 17.64
N VAL A 279 -7.81 19.37 17.43
CA VAL A 279 -7.49 20.06 16.17
C VAL A 279 -6.21 20.89 16.30
N GLY A 280 -6.03 21.55 17.45
CA GLY A 280 -4.90 22.43 17.73
C GLY A 280 -4.65 22.57 19.23
N ILE A 281 -3.79 23.52 19.60
CA ILE A 281 -3.44 23.76 21.01
C ILE A 281 -4.65 24.21 21.85
N ASP A 282 -5.58 24.95 21.25
CA ASP A 282 -6.85 25.34 21.87
C ASP A 282 -7.61 24.13 22.41
N SER A 283 -7.64 23.03 21.66
CA SER A 283 -8.36 21.83 22.05
C SER A 283 -7.77 21.16 23.30
N VAL A 284 -6.44 21.20 23.47
CA VAL A 284 -5.77 20.67 24.67
C VAL A 284 -6.00 21.58 25.87
N VAL A 285 -5.83 22.89 25.68
CA VAL A 285 -6.01 23.91 26.72
C VAL A 285 -7.44 23.91 27.25
N ASP A 286 -8.41 23.91 26.34
CA ASP A 286 -9.83 23.93 26.67
C ASP A 286 -10.24 22.63 27.37
N ALA A 287 -9.70 21.48 26.94
CA ALA A 287 -9.91 20.20 27.63
C ALA A 287 -9.39 20.21 29.08
N VAL A 288 -8.23 20.81 29.34
CA VAL A 288 -7.68 20.91 30.71
C VAL A 288 -8.56 21.81 31.57
N LEU A 289 -8.95 22.97 31.04
CA LEU A 289 -9.82 23.92 31.76
C LEU A 289 -11.18 23.31 32.08
N GLU A 290 -11.84 22.69 31.09
CA GLU A 290 -13.14 22.03 31.27
C GLU A 290 -13.07 20.87 32.26
N ALA A 291 -12.07 19.98 32.13
CA ALA A 291 -11.93 18.84 33.03
C ALA A 291 -11.76 19.29 34.48
N ASN A 292 -11.01 20.37 34.72
CA ASN A 292 -10.75 20.89 36.06
C ASN A 292 -11.82 21.88 36.57
N GLY A 293 -12.90 22.11 35.81
CA GLY A 293 -14.01 22.97 36.24
C GLY A 293 -13.79 24.48 36.05
N PHE A 294 -12.76 24.88 35.30
CA PHE A 294 -12.41 26.27 34.97
C PHE A 294 -13.00 26.69 33.61
N SER A 295 -14.29 26.42 33.41
CA SER A 295 -14.96 26.72 32.13
C SER A 295 -15.20 28.23 31.92
N GLU A 296 -15.08 29.07 32.95
CA GLU A 296 -15.25 30.52 32.82
C GLU A 296 -14.07 31.17 32.09
N GLU A 297 -12.88 30.59 32.26
CA GLU A 297 -11.59 30.97 31.70
C GLU A 297 -11.52 30.70 30.19
N LEU A 298 -12.42 29.88 29.63
CA LEU A 298 -12.53 29.65 28.19
C LEU A 298 -12.78 30.94 27.40
N LYS A 299 -13.30 31.98 28.04
CA LYS A 299 -13.56 33.30 27.45
C LYS A 299 -12.29 34.15 27.27
N LEU A 300 -11.18 33.77 27.91
CA LEU A 300 -9.92 34.49 27.83
C LEU A 300 -9.24 34.27 26.47
N PRO A 301 -8.39 35.20 26.01
CA PRO A 301 -7.52 34.98 24.86
C PRO A 301 -6.66 33.72 25.03
N LEU A 302 -6.40 33.00 23.94
CA LEU A 302 -5.66 31.72 23.97
C LEU A 302 -4.34 31.76 24.75
N ASN A 303 -3.55 32.83 24.61
CA ASN A 303 -2.28 32.96 25.32
C ASN A 303 -2.47 33.05 26.84
N GLU A 304 -3.51 33.73 27.31
CA GLU A 304 -3.86 33.82 28.73
C GLU A 304 -4.37 32.46 29.24
N ARG A 305 -5.20 31.77 28.45
CA ARG A 305 -5.65 30.39 28.77
C ARG A 305 -4.48 29.42 28.93
N ILE A 306 -3.47 29.51 28.06
CA ILE A 306 -2.26 28.68 28.14
C ILE A 306 -1.51 28.92 29.47
N GLU A 307 -1.37 30.18 29.90
CA GLU A 307 -0.68 30.49 31.16
C GLU A 307 -1.46 30.01 32.38
N VAL A 308 -2.81 30.12 32.37
CA VAL A 308 -3.66 29.53 33.42
C VAL A 308 -3.48 28.01 33.47
N VAL A 309 -3.52 27.34 32.32
CA VAL A 309 -3.31 25.89 32.23
C VAL A 309 -1.93 25.47 32.75
N LYS A 310 -0.86 26.22 32.43
CA LYS A 310 0.48 25.93 32.98
C LYS A 310 0.49 26.01 34.51
N GLN A 311 -0.12 27.03 35.10
CA GLN A 311 -0.22 27.17 36.56
C GLN A 311 -0.99 26.00 37.18
N LEU A 312 -2.10 25.57 36.56
CA LEU A 312 -2.85 24.40 37.02
C LEU A 312 -2.02 23.11 36.98
N LEU A 313 -1.27 22.90 35.89
CA LEU A 313 -0.41 21.72 35.70
C LEU A 313 0.87 21.74 36.56
N GLU A 314 1.33 22.90 37.02
CA GLU A 314 2.41 23.05 38.01
C GLU A 314 1.96 22.65 39.42
N MET A 315 0.69 22.91 39.73
CA MET A 315 0.13 22.68 41.07
C MET A 315 -0.42 21.26 41.26
N THR A 316 -0.61 20.50 40.18
CA THR A 316 -1.27 19.19 40.20
C THR A 316 -0.40 18.11 39.53
N GLU A 317 -0.41 16.89 40.08
CA GLU A 317 0.20 15.75 39.40
C GLU A 317 -0.74 15.21 38.32
N SER A 318 -0.62 15.79 37.12
CA SER A 318 -1.50 15.53 35.98
C SER A 318 -0.89 14.56 34.96
N LEU A 319 -1.76 13.78 34.29
CA LEU A 319 -1.45 13.04 33.07
C LEU A 319 -2.23 13.62 31.89
N ILE A 320 -1.52 14.01 30.84
CA ILE A 320 -2.13 14.41 29.57
C ILE A 320 -2.02 13.25 28.57
N PHE A 321 -3.16 12.70 28.15
CA PHE A 321 -3.22 11.66 27.12
C PHE A 321 -3.68 12.25 25.79
N LEU A 322 -2.79 12.31 24.79
CA LEU A 322 -3.12 12.74 23.43
C LEU A 322 -3.10 11.55 22.45
N ASP A 323 -4.25 11.24 21.88
CA ASP A 323 -4.39 10.13 20.94
C ASP A 323 -4.34 10.58 19.47
N ASN A 324 -3.68 9.78 18.63
CA ASN A 324 -3.58 9.94 17.18
C ASN A 324 -2.92 11.28 16.77
N LEU A 325 -1.88 11.68 17.51
CA LEU A 325 -1.24 13.01 17.39
C LEU A 325 -0.67 13.29 15.98
N GLU A 326 -0.40 12.26 15.17
CA GLU A 326 0.11 12.42 13.81
C GLU A 326 -0.83 13.18 12.85
N THR A 327 -2.11 13.35 13.18
CA THR A 327 -3.09 14.07 12.35
C THR A 327 -3.24 15.55 12.71
N VAL A 328 -2.47 16.03 13.69
CA VAL A 328 -2.49 17.42 14.16
C VAL A 328 -1.39 18.22 13.46
N ASP A 329 -1.77 19.26 12.71
CA ASP A 329 -0.84 20.10 11.95
C ASP A 329 -0.38 21.36 12.74
N ASP A 330 -0.81 21.53 13.99
CA ASP A 330 -0.44 22.66 14.84
C ASP A 330 0.85 22.37 15.65
N SER A 331 1.96 23.00 15.23
CA SER A 331 3.26 22.88 15.91
C SER A 331 3.26 23.28 17.39
N ARG A 332 2.31 24.13 17.82
CA ARG A 332 2.22 24.61 19.21
C ARG A 332 1.87 23.49 20.19
N VAL A 333 1.17 22.45 19.73
CA VAL A 333 0.87 21.27 20.56
C VAL A 333 2.16 20.56 20.98
N PHE A 334 3.08 20.37 20.05
CA PHE A 334 4.38 19.74 20.33
C PHE A 334 5.27 20.62 21.21
N GLU A 335 5.25 21.94 21.00
CA GLU A 335 5.97 22.89 21.86
C GLU A 335 5.43 22.90 23.30
N PHE A 336 4.10 22.80 23.45
CA PHE A 336 3.46 22.67 24.76
C PHE A 336 3.88 21.38 25.48
N LEU A 337 3.84 20.23 24.80
CA LEU A 337 4.28 18.94 25.37
C LEU A 337 5.76 18.96 25.82
N LYS A 338 6.63 19.57 25.03
CA LYS A 338 8.06 19.71 25.35
C LYS A 338 8.33 20.58 26.57
N ASN A 339 7.44 21.53 26.85
CA ASN A 339 7.58 22.48 27.96
C ASN A 339 6.54 22.22 29.06
N LEU A 340 6.11 20.96 29.24
CA LEU A 340 5.20 20.61 30.32
C LEU A 340 5.85 20.85 31.69
N PRO A 341 5.14 21.47 32.63
CA PRO A 341 5.67 21.70 33.97
C PRO A 341 5.78 20.40 34.75
N ASN A 342 6.80 20.28 35.60
CA ASN A 342 6.83 19.22 36.60
C ASN A 342 5.73 19.47 37.64
N PRO A 343 5.00 18.45 38.12
CA PRO A 343 5.23 17.00 37.94
C PRO A 343 4.43 16.33 36.80
N THR A 344 3.81 17.10 35.90
CA THR A 344 2.92 16.60 34.83
C THR A 344 3.63 15.67 33.85
N ARG A 345 2.94 14.59 33.44
CA ARG A 345 3.40 13.63 32.43
C ARG A 345 2.49 13.64 31.21
N ALA A 346 3.02 13.22 30.07
CA ALA A 346 2.26 13.02 28.84
C ALA A 346 2.36 11.59 28.34
N LEU A 347 1.23 11.02 27.94
CA LEU A 347 1.13 9.79 27.15
C LEU A 347 0.64 10.18 25.76
N VAL A 348 1.35 9.78 24.71
CA VAL A 348 0.95 10.07 23.34
C VAL A 348 0.90 8.81 22.49
N THR A 349 -0.08 8.71 21.61
CA THR A 349 -0.04 7.74 20.51
C THR A 349 0.25 8.49 19.22
N SER A 350 1.37 8.14 18.57
CA SER A 350 1.80 8.83 17.35
C SER A 350 2.36 7.85 16.32
N ARG A 351 2.21 8.20 15.05
CA ARG A 351 2.89 7.53 13.90
C ARG A 351 4.09 8.33 13.36
N ARG A 352 4.34 9.54 13.84
CA ARG A 352 5.50 10.36 13.46
C ARG A 352 6.61 10.21 14.46
N GLN A 353 7.86 10.30 13.99
CA GLN A 353 9.05 10.43 14.83
C GLN A 353 9.23 11.92 15.18
N PRO A 354 8.94 12.39 16.41
CA PRO A 354 9.37 13.71 16.84
C PRO A 354 10.87 13.69 17.16
N GLU A 355 11.56 14.80 16.99
CA GLU A 355 13.03 14.78 16.89
C GLU A 355 13.80 14.68 18.23
N THR A 356 13.22 14.87 19.43
CA THR A 356 13.93 14.68 20.72
C THR A 356 12.98 14.78 21.94
N GLY A 357 13.21 14.01 23.01
CA GLY A 357 12.61 14.29 24.34
C GLY A 357 11.70 13.24 24.99
N GLU A 358 11.58 12.04 24.42
CA GLU A 358 10.49 11.09 24.76
C GLU A 358 11.02 9.68 25.01
N ASP A 359 10.37 8.94 25.91
CA ASP A 359 10.55 7.49 26.05
C ASP A 359 9.61 6.77 25.08
N ARG A 360 10.17 5.88 24.24
CA ARG A 360 9.45 5.33 23.08
C ARG A 360 9.20 3.85 23.23
N ILE A 361 7.93 3.48 23.14
CA ILE A 361 7.47 2.11 23.27
C ILE A 361 6.87 1.68 21.94
N LYS A 362 7.66 0.93 21.16
CA LYS A 362 7.25 0.38 19.86
C LYS A 362 6.33 -0.81 20.07
N LEU A 363 5.05 -0.65 19.77
CA LEU A 363 4.02 -1.68 19.87
C LEU A 363 3.95 -2.52 18.58
N GLU A 364 4.16 -3.82 18.73
CA GLU A 364 4.11 -4.79 17.64
C GLU A 364 2.75 -5.50 17.54
N GLY A 365 2.54 -6.26 16.46
CA GLY A 365 1.38 -7.15 16.32
C GLY A 365 1.31 -8.19 17.44
N LEU A 366 0.15 -8.81 17.61
CA LEU A 366 0.00 -9.96 18.48
C LEU A 366 0.78 -11.14 17.92
N ASN A 367 1.45 -11.89 18.79
CA ASN A 367 2.02 -13.19 18.41
C ASN A 367 0.89 -14.19 18.03
N THR A 368 1.25 -15.32 17.43
CA THR A 368 0.29 -16.32 16.97
C THR A 368 -0.64 -16.81 18.07
N THR A 369 -0.12 -17.03 19.29
CA THR A 369 -0.90 -17.50 20.44
C THR A 369 -1.95 -16.47 20.85
N ASN A 370 -1.55 -15.22 21.06
CA ASN A 370 -2.45 -14.12 21.45
C ASN A 370 -3.43 -13.77 20.33
N SER A 371 -3.03 -13.90 19.07
CA SER A 371 -3.91 -13.74 17.91
C SER A 371 -5.03 -14.78 17.92
N ARG A 372 -4.71 -16.05 18.18
CA ARG A 372 -5.71 -17.13 18.33
C ARG A 372 -6.66 -16.88 19.50
N VAL A 373 -6.14 -16.42 20.64
CA VAL A 373 -6.98 -16.06 21.80
C VAL A 373 -7.96 -14.95 21.43
N LEU A 374 -7.51 -13.91 20.73
CA LEU A 374 -8.40 -12.83 20.28
C LEU A 374 -9.45 -13.33 19.26
N VAL A 375 -9.05 -14.18 18.30
CA VAL A 375 -9.97 -14.80 17.34
C VAL A 375 -11.08 -15.57 18.06
N ASN A 376 -10.71 -16.43 19.01
CA ASN A 376 -11.67 -17.25 19.76
C ASN A 376 -12.62 -16.38 20.59
N LYS A 377 -12.09 -15.36 21.28
CA LYS A 377 -12.90 -14.40 22.03
C LYS A 377 -13.95 -13.73 21.14
N LEU A 378 -13.56 -13.24 19.97
CA LEU A 378 -14.47 -12.55 19.04
C LEU A 378 -15.53 -13.47 18.43
N ILE A 379 -15.18 -14.73 18.14
CA ILE A 379 -16.13 -15.74 17.65
C ILE A 379 -17.23 -16.00 18.69
N GLU A 380 -16.84 -16.15 19.96
CA GLU A 380 -17.75 -16.35 21.08
C GLU A 380 -18.63 -15.12 21.31
N GLU A 381 -18.02 -13.93 21.36
CA GLU A 381 -18.71 -12.66 21.60
C GLU A 381 -19.74 -12.35 20.50
N TYR A 382 -19.41 -12.59 19.24
CA TYR A 382 -20.30 -12.34 18.11
C TYR A 382 -21.34 -13.44 17.87
N GLN A 383 -21.32 -14.50 18.68
CA GLN A 383 -22.26 -15.62 18.60
C GLN A 383 -22.40 -16.15 17.16
N ILE A 384 -21.26 -16.35 16.48
CA ILE A 384 -21.26 -16.75 15.07
C ILE A 384 -21.97 -18.12 14.96
N PRO A 385 -23.05 -18.22 14.17
CA PRO A 385 -24.01 -19.33 14.26
C PRO A 385 -23.48 -20.67 13.72
N TYR A 386 -22.30 -20.68 13.10
CA TYR A 386 -21.64 -21.87 12.59
C TYR A 386 -20.23 -21.98 13.17
N THR A 387 -19.78 -23.22 13.35
CA THR A 387 -18.43 -23.49 13.84
C THR A 387 -17.41 -23.07 12.80
N VAL A 388 -16.66 -22.00 13.07
CA VAL A 388 -15.41 -21.71 12.36
C VAL A 388 -14.40 -22.78 12.77
N ASP A 389 -13.95 -23.58 11.81
CA ASP A 389 -13.00 -24.67 12.07
C ASP A 389 -11.60 -24.13 12.43
N GLU A 390 -10.75 -25.01 12.98
CA GLU A 390 -9.38 -24.63 13.39
C GLU A 390 -8.53 -24.12 12.22
N HIS A 391 -8.79 -24.62 11.01
CA HIS A 391 -8.05 -24.22 9.82
C HIS A 391 -8.36 -22.78 9.40
N ASP A 392 -9.63 -22.37 9.48
CA ASP A 392 -10.07 -21.01 9.20
C ASP A 392 -9.65 -20.03 10.31
N ARG A 393 -9.58 -20.46 11.57
CA ARG A 393 -8.99 -19.65 12.67
C ARG A 393 -7.50 -19.37 12.42
N ASP A 394 -6.76 -20.38 11.99
CA ASP A 394 -5.35 -20.24 11.63
C ASP A 394 -5.15 -19.35 10.41
N ARG A 395 -6.06 -19.43 9.42
CA ARG A 395 -6.07 -18.53 8.28
C ARG A 395 -6.28 -17.08 8.69
N VAL A 396 -7.25 -16.78 9.56
CA VAL A 396 -7.46 -15.41 10.06
C VAL A 396 -6.20 -14.87 10.75
N THR A 397 -5.55 -15.70 11.56
CA THR A 397 -4.30 -15.34 12.24
C THR A 397 -3.18 -15.07 11.24
N LYS A 398 -3.03 -15.93 10.22
CA LYS A 398 -2.00 -15.76 9.18
C LYS A 398 -2.24 -14.51 8.32
N ILE A 399 -3.46 -14.31 7.83
CA ILE A 399 -3.84 -13.20 6.94
C ILE A 399 -3.67 -11.85 7.66
N SER A 400 -4.10 -11.77 8.92
CA SER A 400 -4.01 -10.54 9.70
C SER A 400 -2.58 -10.14 10.08
N GLY A 401 -1.62 -11.07 10.01
CA GLY A 401 -0.24 -10.84 10.45
C GLY A 401 -0.16 -10.42 11.92
N GLY A 402 -1.14 -10.83 12.74
CA GLY A 402 -1.23 -10.45 14.15
C GLY A 402 -1.74 -9.02 14.41
N LEU A 403 -2.22 -8.28 13.40
CA LEU A 403 -2.82 -6.96 13.62
C LEU A 403 -4.25 -7.10 14.20
N PRO A 404 -4.52 -6.62 15.44
CA PRO A 404 -5.83 -6.77 16.07
C PRO A 404 -6.99 -6.22 15.25
N LEU A 405 -6.83 -5.04 14.63
CA LEU A 405 -7.89 -4.45 13.83
C LEU A 405 -8.21 -5.29 12.58
N ALA A 406 -7.20 -5.92 11.96
CA ALA A 406 -7.41 -6.83 10.84
C ALA A 406 -8.13 -8.11 11.30
N ILE A 407 -7.80 -8.63 12.48
CA ILE A 407 -8.51 -9.76 13.09
C ILE A 407 -9.99 -9.40 13.32
N ILE A 408 -10.26 -8.29 14.00
CA ILE A 408 -11.63 -7.82 14.30
C ILE A 408 -12.43 -7.67 13.01
N TRP A 409 -11.83 -7.05 11.99
CA TRP A 409 -12.50 -6.87 10.70
C TRP A 409 -12.79 -8.20 9.99
N LEU A 410 -11.82 -9.13 9.97
CA LEU A 410 -11.99 -10.45 9.32
C LEU A 410 -13.11 -11.24 9.99
N ILE A 411 -13.14 -11.27 11.32
CA ILE A 411 -14.23 -11.92 12.07
C ILE A 411 -15.56 -11.19 11.86
N GLY A 412 -15.55 -9.86 11.77
CA GLY A 412 -16.73 -9.05 11.42
C GLY A 412 -17.30 -9.40 10.04
N GLN A 413 -16.46 -9.68 9.05
CA GLN A 413 -16.90 -10.12 7.72
C GLN A 413 -17.45 -11.53 7.72
N ILE A 414 -16.82 -12.46 8.43
CA ILE A 414 -17.32 -13.82 8.66
C ILE A 414 -18.76 -13.75 9.21
N ARG A 415 -18.98 -12.88 10.19
CA ARG A 415 -20.31 -12.62 10.76
C ARG A 415 -21.29 -12.02 9.75
N LEU A 416 -20.91 -10.97 9.02
CA LEU A 416 -21.79 -10.31 8.05
C LEU A 416 -22.20 -11.20 6.88
N GLN A 417 -21.26 -12.01 6.39
CA GLN A 417 -21.48 -12.89 5.23
C GLN A 417 -22.03 -14.26 5.63
N ASN A 418 -22.05 -14.57 6.93
CA ASN A 418 -22.31 -15.92 7.46
C ASN A 418 -21.51 -17.02 6.72
N SER A 419 -20.26 -16.73 6.36
CA SER A 419 -19.40 -17.65 5.59
C SER A 419 -17.91 -17.36 5.79
N THR A 420 -17.09 -18.42 5.81
CA THR A 420 -15.62 -18.33 5.72
C THR A 420 -15.09 -18.47 4.30
N ALA A 421 -15.96 -18.65 3.30
CA ALA A 421 -15.57 -18.88 1.91
C ALA A 421 -14.67 -17.77 1.36
N PHE A 422 -14.87 -16.52 1.77
CA PHE A 422 -14.04 -15.40 1.32
C PHE A 422 -12.57 -15.54 1.78
N LEU A 423 -12.28 -16.20 2.90
CA LEU A 423 -10.90 -16.46 3.37
C LEU A 423 -10.12 -17.31 2.36
N SER A 424 -10.80 -18.16 1.59
CA SER A 424 -10.17 -18.96 0.53
C SER A 424 -9.74 -18.12 -0.66
N ASN A 425 -10.49 -17.07 -1.00
CA ASN A 425 -10.13 -16.10 -2.05
C ASN A 425 -8.94 -15.22 -1.65
N ILE A 426 -8.71 -15.06 -0.34
CA ILE A 426 -7.59 -14.31 0.24
C ILE A 426 -6.28 -15.13 0.20
N ASN A 427 -6.31 -16.45 -0.05
CA ASN A 427 -5.11 -17.31 -0.16
C ASN A 427 -4.49 -17.38 -1.57
N GLY A 428 -4.82 -16.46 -2.49
CA GLY A 428 -4.09 -16.35 -3.77
C GLY A 428 -2.62 -15.97 -3.58
N GLU A 429 -1.79 -16.06 -4.65
CA GLU A 429 -0.37 -15.61 -4.61
C GLU A 429 -0.20 -14.18 -4.06
N VAL A 430 -1.27 -13.36 -4.13
CA VAL A 430 -1.44 -12.15 -3.33
C VAL A 430 -2.88 -12.07 -2.80
N PRO A 431 -3.09 -11.86 -1.50
CA PRO A 431 -4.42 -11.73 -0.91
C PRO A 431 -5.18 -10.50 -1.42
N GLU A 432 -6.35 -10.68 -2.05
CA GLU A 432 -7.30 -9.60 -2.32
C GLU A 432 -8.01 -9.19 -1.02
N ILE A 433 -7.36 -8.32 -0.26
CA ILE A 433 -7.93 -7.72 0.95
C ILE A 433 -8.69 -6.45 0.52
N PRO A 434 -9.91 -6.20 1.03
CA PRO A 434 -10.64 -5.01 0.67
C PRO A 434 -9.86 -3.73 0.94
N GLU A 435 -9.88 -2.83 -0.05
CA GLU A 435 -9.14 -1.57 -0.06
C GLU A 435 -9.34 -0.76 1.22
N GLN A 436 -10.52 -0.84 1.84
CA GLN A 436 -10.88 -0.10 3.05
C GLN A 436 -9.95 -0.38 4.26
N ILE A 437 -9.61 -1.65 4.54
CA ILE A 437 -8.70 -1.96 5.67
C ILE A 437 -7.29 -1.49 5.35
N LEU A 438 -6.87 -1.73 4.10
CA LEU A 438 -5.55 -1.39 3.62
C LEU A 438 -5.36 0.13 3.66
N GLU A 439 -6.37 0.86 3.23
CA GLU A 439 -6.41 2.32 3.25
C GLU A 439 -6.37 2.86 4.67
N PHE A 440 -7.20 2.31 5.57
CA PHE A 440 -7.26 2.73 6.97
C PHE A 440 -5.94 2.50 7.72
N SER A 441 -5.33 1.33 7.49
CA SER A 441 -4.18 0.86 8.28
C SER A 441 -2.84 1.36 7.72
N PHE A 442 -2.69 1.47 6.39
CA PHE A 442 -1.38 1.67 5.76
C PHE A 442 -1.23 2.93 4.90
N ARG A 443 -2.30 3.48 4.28
CA ARG A 443 -2.20 4.60 3.30
C ARG A 443 -1.40 5.79 3.82
N ASN A 444 -1.72 6.27 5.03
CA ASN A 444 -1.06 7.44 5.61
C ASN A 444 0.44 7.19 5.82
N MET A 445 0.81 6.00 6.29
CA MET A 445 2.21 5.68 6.56
C MET A 445 2.98 5.45 5.26
N PHE A 446 2.35 4.80 4.28
CA PHE A 446 2.91 4.66 2.93
C PHE A 446 3.17 6.01 2.26
N ASN A 447 2.27 6.97 2.44
CA ASN A 447 2.45 8.33 1.93
C ASN A 447 3.61 9.09 2.60
N LEU A 448 4.00 8.72 3.82
CA LEU A 448 5.17 9.29 4.50
C LEU A 448 6.49 8.62 4.10
N LEU A 449 6.44 7.44 3.47
CA LEU A 449 7.64 6.76 2.98
C LEU A 449 8.28 7.54 1.83
N SER A 450 9.60 7.56 1.80
CA SER A 450 10.38 7.98 0.62
C SER A 450 10.12 7.06 -0.57
N ASP A 451 10.37 7.56 -1.79
CA ASP A 451 10.19 6.77 -3.00
C ASP A 451 11.04 5.48 -3.00
N ASP A 452 12.23 5.52 -2.40
CA ASP A 452 13.10 4.35 -2.26
C ASP A 452 12.47 3.27 -1.36
N GLN A 453 11.93 3.68 -0.21
CA GLN A 453 11.22 2.79 0.72
C GLN A 453 9.96 2.20 0.08
N ARG A 454 9.18 3.03 -0.63
CA ARG A 454 7.99 2.57 -1.36
C ARG A 454 8.36 1.52 -2.41
N LEU A 455 9.47 1.70 -3.13
CA LEU A 455 9.91 0.73 -4.12
C LEU A 455 10.29 -0.61 -3.48
N ILE A 456 11.14 -0.61 -2.45
CA ILE A 456 11.53 -1.85 -1.75
C ILE A 456 10.30 -2.58 -1.20
N LEU A 457 9.36 -1.84 -0.61
CA LEU A 457 8.11 -2.41 -0.11
C LEU A 457 7.28 -3.06 -1.24
N LYS A 458 7.13 -2.37 -2.38
CA LYS A 458 6.46 -2.92 -3.56
C LYS A 458 7.16 -4.16 -4.12
N LEU A 459 8.50 -4.19 -4.11
CA LEU A 459 9.25 -5.37 -4.55
C LEU A 459 9.07 -6.58 -3.63
N SER A 460 9.01 -6.36 -2.32
CA SER A 460 8.75 -7.43 -1.35
C SER A 460 7.37 -8.08 -1.56
N ALA A 461 6.40 -7.32 -2.05
CA ALA A 461 5.05 -7.80 -2.36
C ALA A 461 4.98 -8.76 -3.55
N LEU A 462 6.05 -8.90 -4.35
CA LEU A 462 6.11 -9.89 -5.41
C LEU A 462 6.22 -11.32 -4.87
N VAL A 463 6.74 -11.48 -3.65
CA VAL A 463 6.95 -12.79 -3.01
C VAL A 463 6.64 -12.70 -1.52
N PRO A 464 5.36 -12.59 -1.14
CA PRO A 464 4.96 -12.29 0.24
C PRO A 464 5.35 -13.37 1.25
N ASP A 465 5.55 -14.62 0.81
CA ASP A 465 5.95 -15.73 1.67
C ASP A 465 7.50 -15.93 1.76
N GLU A 466 8.30 -15.17 1.02
CA GLU A 466 9.77 -15.24 1.06
C GLU A 466 10.37 -14.05 1.81
N SER A 467 11.44 -14.29 2.59
CA SER A 467 12.26 -13.23 3.19
C SER A 467 13.48 -12.96 2.33
N PHE A 468 13.79 -11.70 2.07
CA PHE A 468 15.00 -11.32 1.31
C PHE A 468 16.08 -10.73 2.21
N ASN A 469 17.34 -11.02 1.88
CA ASN A 469 18.51 -10.37 2.48
C ASN A 469 18.85 -9.07 1.73
N LEU A 470 19.83 -8.32 2.25
CA LEU A 470 20.25 -7.03 1.69
C LEU A 470 20.72 -7.16 0.23
N GLU A 471 21.52 -8.19 -0.09
CA GLU A 471 22.11 -8.39 -1.41
C GLU A 471 21.06 -8.71 -2.48
N GLN A 472 20.02 -9.47 -2.11
CA GLN A 472 18.90 -9.76 -2.99
C GLN A 472 18.15 -8.48 -3.36
N TYR A 473 17.91 -7.57 -2.39
CA TYR A 473 17.31 -6.27 -2.69
C TYR A 473 18.23 -5.39 -3.55
N MET A 474 19.55 -5.39 -3.31
CA MET A 474 20.51 -4.70 -4.18
C MET A 474 20.46 -5.22 -5.61
N HIS A 475 20.36 -6.53 -5.79
CA HIS A 475 20.28 -7.14 -7.12
C HIS A 475 18.97 -6.78 -7.84
N LEU A 476 17.83 -6.81 -7.13
CA LEU A 476 16.53 -6.49 -7.72
C LEU A 476 16.41 -5.01 -8.12
N THR A 477 17.02 -4.13 -7.33
CA THR A 477 16.97 -2.67 -7.53
C THR A 477 18.12 -2.10 -8.36
N GLU A 478 19.22 -2.85 -8.52
CA GLU A 478 20.50 -2.36 -9.04
C GLU A 478 21.07 -1.18 -8.24
N TRP A 479 20.80 -1.15 -6.94
CA TRP A 479 21.31 -0.11 -6.04
C TRP A 479 22.56 -0.54 -5.30
N GLY A 480 23.41 0.44 -4.97
CA GLY A 480 24.52 0.26 -4.05
C GLY A 480 24.05 -0.01 -2.61
N ARG A 481 24.95 -0.58 -1.80
CA ARG A 481 24.67 -1.07 -0.44
C ARG A 481 24.05 -0.01 0.46
N ASP A 482 24.60 1.20 0.48
CA ASP A 482 24.19 2.26 1.41
C ASP A 482 22.75 2.73 1.15
N ARG A 483 22.39 2.93 -0.12
CA ARG A 483 21.04 3.34 -0.52
C ARG A 483 20.01 2.29 -0.13
N THR A 484 20.29 1.02 -0.44
CA THR A 484 19.41 -0.11 -0.13
C THR A 484 19.26 -0.27 1.38
N ASN A 485 20.36 -0.20 2.13
CA ASN A 485 20.34 -0.32 3.57
C ASN A 485 19.54 0.82 4.23
N LYS A 486 19.69 2.06 3.75
CA LYS A 486 18.91 3.21 4.22
C LYS A 486 17.41 3.01 3.99
N ALA A 487 17.01 2.52 2.80
CA ALA A 487 15.62 2.24 2.49
C ALA A 487 15.03 1.14 3.39
N ILE A 488 15.74 0.00 3.54
CA ILE A 488 15.30 -1.11 4.38
C ILE A 488 15.21 -0.69 5.86
N ASN A 489 16.21 0.01 6.39
CA ASN A 489 16.20 0.44 7.78
C ASN A 489 15.03 1.39 8.07
N GLY A 490 14.69 2.27 7.13
CA GLY A 490 13.49 3.10 7.27
C GLY A 490 12.18 2.30 7.24
N LEU A 491 12.10 1.22 6.46
CA LEU A 491 10.95 0.30 6.49
C LEU A 491 10.85 -0.49 7.80
N VAL A 492 11.98 -0.89 8.38
CA VAL A 492 12.01 -1.54 9.71
C VAL A 492 11.61 -0.55 10.82
N GLN A 493 12.09 0.69 10.74
CA GLN A 493 11.72 1.76 11.68
C GLN A 493 10.23 2.07 11.63
N SER A 494 9.65 2.13 10.42
CA SER A 494 8.21 2.31 10.20
C SER A 494 7.37 1.05 10.43
N SER A 495 7.97 -0.05 10.91
CA SER A 495 7.31 -1.33 11.21
C SER A 495 6.67 -2.03 10.01
N PHE A 496 6.99 -1.62 8.77
CA PHE A 496 6.54 -2.34 7.58
C PHE A 496 7.30 -3.65 7.37
N PHE A 497 8.55 -3.70 7.83
CA PHE A 497 9.43 -4.87 7.76
C PHE A 497 9.77 -5.41 9.15
N ILE A 498 9.82 -6.74 9.25
CA ILE A 498 10.38 -7.48 10.38
C ILE A 498 11.79 -7.92 9.98
N ARG A 499 12.78 -7.61 10.82
CA ARG A 499 14.15 -8.08 10.65
C ARG A 499 14.32 -9.39 11.39
N ASN A 500 14.66 -10.44 10.66
CA ASN A 500 15.00 -11.74 11.23
C ASN A 500 16.52 -11.92 11.18
N GLU A 501 17.13 -12.29 12.29
CA GLU A 501 18.55 -12.62 12.35
C GLU A 501 18.75 -14.14 12.28
N SER A 502 19.68 -14.58 11.44
CA SER A 502 20.08 -15.98 11.29
C SER A 502 21.60 -16.09 11.28
N GLU A 503 22.14 -17.29 11.47
CA GLU A 503 23.59 -17.56 11.33
C GLU A 503 24.13 -17.17 9.95
N THR A 504 23.27 -17.19 8.92
CA THR A 504 23.60 -16.83 7.53
C THR A 504 23.44 -15.34 7.21
N GLY A 505 23.05 -14.51 8.19
CA GLY A 505 22.84 -13.08 8.04
C GLY A 505 21.40 -12.63 8.34
N SER A 506 21.12 -11.34 8.12
CA SER A 506 19.79 -10.76 8.35
C SER A 506 18.89 -10.88 7.12
N THR A 507 17.67 -11.35 7.32
CA THR A 507 16.60 -11.30 6.31
C THR A 507 15.47 -10.37 6.75
N PHE A 508 14.70 -9.90 5.78
CA PHE A 508 13.62 -8.96 6.00
C PHE A 508 12.32 -9.52 5.44
N THR A 509 11.30 -9.55 6.29
CA THR A 509 9.97 -10.08 5.95
C THR A 509 8.95 -8.95 6.01
N VAL A 510 8.08 -8.89 5.00
CA VAL A 510 6.94 -7.98 4.97
C VAL A 510 5.72 -8.66 5.61
N LEU A 511 4.90 -7.91 6.34
CA LEU A 511 3.64 -8.45 6.87
C LEU A 511 2.69 -8.82 5.71
N PRO A 512 1.96 -9.95 5.77
CA PRO A 512 1.10 -10.41 4.67
C PRO A 512 0.10 -9.36 4.16
N ILE A 513 -0.60 -8.70 5.08
CA ILE A 513 -1.55 -7.63 4.75
C ILE A 513 -0.88 -6.37 4.14
N THR A 514 0.35 -6.06 4.58
CA THR A 514 1.15 -4.98 4.00
C THR A 514 1.58 -5.32 2.58
N ALA A 515 1.95 -6.58 2.33
CA ALA A 515 2.31 -7.05 1.02
C ALA A 515 1.14 -6.93 0.03
N SER A 516 -0.08 -7.27 0.45
CA SER A 516 -1.29 -7.06 -0.37
C SER A 516 -1.48 -5.61 -0.81
N PHE A 517 -1.34 -4.67 0.13
CA PHE A 517 -1.43 -3.23 -0.18
C PHE A 517 -0.33 -2.79 -1.15
N ALA A 518 0.91 -3.16 -0.87
CA ALA A 518 2.04 -2.81 -1.72
C ALA A 518 1.95 -3.44 -3.12
N TYR A 519 1.32 -4.60 -3.25
CA TYR A 519 1.08 -5.24 -4.55
C TYR A 519 0.05 -4.49 -5.40
N GLN A 520 -1.05 -4.01 -4.81
CA GLN A 520 -2.03 -3.18 -5.53
C GLN A 520 -1.34 -1.92 -6.10
N GLU A 521 -0.50 -1.28 -5.29
CA GLU A 521 0.31 -0.13 -5.70
C GLU A 521 1.38 -0.48 -6.74
N LEU A 522 1.89 -1.72 -6.75
CA LEU A 522 2.85 -2.21 -7.75
C LEU A 522 2.17 -2.48 -9.10
N MET A 523 0.90 -2.93 -9.10
CA MET A 523 0.15 -3.20 -10.33
C MET A 523 -0.06 -1.98 -11.23
N SER A 524 -0.02 -0.78 -10.63
CA SER A 524 -0.01 0.48 -11.38
C SER A 524 1.28 0.71 -12.20
N MET A 525 2.37 -0.04 -11.94
CA MET A 525 3.71 0.20 -12.48
C MET A 525 4.07 -0.64 -13.73
N GLY A 526 3.09 -1.28 -14.37
CA GLY A 526 3.20 -1.85 -15.73
C GLY A 526 4.48 -2.65 -16.04
N ASP A 527 5.28 -2.17 -17.00
CA ASP A 527 6.43 -2.88 -17.59
C ASP A 527 7.59 -3.10 -16.58
N TYR A 528 7.70 -2.27 -15.55
CA TYR A 528 8.72 -2.40 -14.50
C TYR A 528 8.57 -3.71 -13.72
N VAL A 529 7.32 -4.11 -13.41
CA VAL A 529 6.99 -5.36 -12.72
C VAL A 529 7.50 -6.59 -13.49
N THR A 530 7.41 -6.53 -14.82
CA THR A 530 7.84 -7.64 -15.70
C THR A 530 9.36 -7.80 -15.68
N THR A 531 10.08 -6.69 -15.66
CA THR A 531 11.54 -6.67 -15.58
C THR A 531 12.02 -7.24 -14.24
N VAL A 532 11.44 -6.78 -13.13
CA VAL A 532 11.84 -7.26 -11.80
C VAL A 532 11.45 -8.73 -11.59
N ARG A 533 10.30 -9.18 -12.08
CA ARG A 533 9.94 -10.61 -12.06
C ARG A 533 10.91 -11.47 -12.86
N THR A 534 11.50 -10.94 -13.93
CA THR A 534 12.52 -11.66 -14.71
C THR A 534 13.82 -11.79 -13.90
N LYS A 535 14.30 -10.70 -13.30
CA LYS A 535 15.47 -10.71 -12.40
C LYS A 535 15.28 -11.65 -11.20
N LEU A 536 14.11 -11.60 -10.57
CA LEU A 536 13.76 -12.49 -9.47
C LEU A 536 13.81 -13.97 -9.89
N ARG A 537 13.28 -14.30 -11.08
CA ARG A 537 13.35 -15.67 -11.62
C ARG A 537 14.79 -16.10 -11.89
N GLU A 538 15.62 -15.22 -12.44
CA GLU A 538 17.04 -15.49 -12.66
C GLU A 538 17.79 -15.71 -11.35
N MET A 539 17.46 -14.94 -10.32
CA MET A 539 18.02 -15.08 -8.96
C MET A 539 17.60 -16.40 -8.30
N GLN A 540 16.30 -16.73 -8.31
CA GLN A 540 15.76 -17.98 -7.75
C GLN A 540 16.29 -19.22 -8.50
N TYR A 541 16.44 -19.10 -9.82
CA TYR A 541 17.05 -20.12 -10.66
C TYR A 541 18.52 -20.35 -10.26
N ARG A 542 19.30 -19.27 -10.09
CA ARG A 542 20.69 -19.34 -9.59
C ARG A 542 20.80 -19.96 -8.20
N GLN A 543 19.88 -19.66 -7.27
CA GLN A 543 19.89 -20.24 -5.92
C GLN A 543 19.58 -21.75 -5.88
N ARG A 544 18.64 -22.24 -6.71
CA ARG A 544 18.36 -23.69 -6.80
C ARG A 544 19.52 -24.47 -7.41
N ASP A 545 20.18 -23.90 -8.42
CA ASP A 545 21.43 -24.49 -8.95
C ASP A 545 22.55 -24.42 -7.89
N ALA A 546 22.64 -23.38 -7.05
CA ALA A 546 23.66 -23.25 -6.01
C ALA A 546 23.64 -24.39 -4.98
N ASN A 547 22.47 -24.80 -4.48
CA ASN A 547 22.38 -25.93 -3.53
C ASN A 547 22.79 -27.25 -4.20
N THR A 548 22.39 -27.46 -5.47
CA THR A 548 22.79 -28.62 -6.27
C THR A 548 24.31 -28.62 -6.54
N ILE A 549 24.89 -27.43 -6.72
CA ILE A 549 26.34 -27.23 -6.90
C ILE A 549 27.08 -27.50 -5.60
N VAL A 550 26.57 -27.11 -4.43
CA VAL A 550 27.18 -27.40 -3.13
C VAL A 550 27.21 -28.90 -2.87
N ASP A 551 26.09 -29.61 -3.07
CA ASP A 551 26.03 -31.07 -2.93
C ASP A 551 26.95 -31.79 -3.93
N TYR A 552 27.04 -31.26 -5.16
CA TYR A 552 27.94 -31.78 -6.18
C TYR A 552 29.42 -31.55 -5.83
N LEU A 553 29.76 -30.33 -5.41
CA LEU A 553 31.09 -29.98 -4.93
C LEU A 553 31.49 -30.89 -3.77
N GLN A 554 30.61 -31.12 -2.79
CA GLN A 554 30.89 -32.07 -1.72
C GLN A 554 31.13 -33.50 -2.24
N SER A 555 30.48 -33.92 -3.33
CA SER A 555 30.73 -35.23 -3.95
C SER A 555 32.07 -35.34 -4.68
N LEU A 556 32.63 -34.22 -5.16
CA LEU A 556 33.97 -34.15 -5.75
C LEU A 556 35.09 -34.19 -4.70
N PHE A 557 34.75 -34.00 -3.43
CA PHE A 557 35.71 -34.05 -2.33
C PHE A 557 35.80 -35.48 -1.78
N HIS A 558 36.97 -36.09 -1.93
CA HIS A 558 37.19 -37.45 -1.43
C HIS A 558 37.63 -37.49 0.03
N GLY A 559 38.13 -36.38 0.57
CA GLY A 559 38.42 -36.17 2.00
C GLY A 559 39.49 -37.08 2.61
N ARG A 560 40.17 -37.90 1.80
CA ARG A 560 41.13 -38.92 2.26
C ARG A 560 42.56 -38.40 2.42
N ASN A 561 42.89 -37.25 1.84
CA ASN A 561 44.24 -36.68 1.84
C ASN A 561 44.24 -35.30 2.49
N GLU A 562 45.04 -35.08 3.53
CA GLU A 562 45.17 -33.80 4.23
C GLU A 562 45.53 -32.64 3.28
N ALA A 563 46.35 -32.91 2.27
CA ALA A 563 46.71 -31.90 1.26
C ALA A 563 45.49 -31.47 0.42
N GLU A 564 44.60 -32.40 0.09
CA GLU A 564 43.35 -32.09 -0.61
C GLU A 564 42.38 -31.33 0.30
N GLN A 565 42.30 -31.68 1.59
CA GLN A 565 41.46 -30.95 2.55
C GLN A 565 41.89 -29.48 2.68
N LEU A 566 43.20 -29.26 2.76
CA LEU A 566 43.78 -27.92 2.87
C LEU A 566 43.58 -27.10 1.58
N ALA A 567 43.78 -27.71 0.41
CA ALA A 567 43.50 -27.08 -0.88
C ALA A 567 42.01 -26.72 -1.05
N VAL A 568 41.09 -27.58 -0.62
CA VAL A 568 39.64 -27.31 -0.63
C VAL A 568 39.28 -26.19 0.35
N GLY A 569 39.89 -26.16 1.54
CA GLY A 569 39.73 -25.07 2.49
C GLY A 569 40.15 -23.72 1.90
N LEU A 570 41.33 -23.68 1.27
CA LEU A 570 41.84 -22.48 0.59
C LEU A 570 40.96 -22.08 -0.62
N ALA A 571 40.44 -23.05 -1.39
CA ALA A 571 39.52 -22.79 -2.49
C ALA A 571 38.19 -22.16 -2.03
N LYS A 572 37.69 -22.56 -0.85
CA LYS A 572 36.50 -21.94 -0.24
C LYS A 572 36.78 -20.51 0.20
N ALA A 573 37.89 -20.29 0.90
CA ALA A 573 38.31 -18.94 1.31
C ALA A 573 38.52 -18.03 0.07
N ALA A 574 39.09 -18.56 -1.01
CA ALA A 574 39.22 -17.87 -2.27
C ALA A 574 37.86 -17.46 -2.85
N ALA A 575 36.88 -18.37 -2.88
CA ALA A 575 35.53 -18.08 -3.36
C ALA A 575 34.81 -17.00 -2.52
N GLU A 576 35.02 -16.98 -1.21
CA GLU A 576 34.51 -15.93 -0.31
C GLU A 576 35.11 -14.56 -0.62
N GLU A 577 36.43 -14.47 -0.85
CA GLU A 577 37.09 -13.23 -1.26
C GLU A 577 36.60 -12.75 -2.64
N TYR A 578 36.35 -13.67 -3.56
CA TYR A 578 35.72 -13.37 -4.86
C TYR A 578 34.31 -12.78 -4.69
N ALA A 579 33.50 -13.35 -3.79
CA ALA A 579 32.16 -12.84 -3.48
C ALA A 579 32.22 -11.46 -2.80
N ALA A 580 33.26 -11.20 -2.00
CA ALA A 580 33.53 -9.90 -1.41
C ALA A 580 34.11 -8.86 -2.40
N GLY A 581 34.42 -9.25 -3.64
CA GLY A 581 34.99 -8.39 -4.67
C GLY A 581 36.52 -8.22 -4.58
N ASN A 582 37.19 -8.96 -3.69
CA ASN A 582 38.65 -8.93 -3.49
C ASN A 582 39.35 -9.92 -4.43
N TYR A 583 39.25 -9.69 -5.75
CA TYR A 583 39.68 -10.66 -6.76
C TYR A 583 41.16 -11.05 -6.67
N GLU A 584 42.07 -10.10 -6.42
CA GLU A 584 43.51 -10.39 -6.31
C GLU A 584 43.81 -11.35 -5.16
N LYS A 585 43.28 -11.07 -3.97
CA LYS A 585 43.44 -11.92 -2.79
C LYS A 585 42.81 -13.30 -3.00
N GLY A 586 41.64 -13.34 -3.66
CA GLY A 586 41.03 -14.61 -4.06
C GLY A 586 41.90 -15.42 -5.02
N ARG A 587 42.57 -14.79 -5.99
CA ARG A 587 43.50 -15.46 -6.91
C ARG A 587 44.71 -16.02 -6.17
N GLU A 588 45.30 -15.26 -5.26
CA GLU A 588 46.40 -15.73 -4.42
C GLU A 588 46.01 -17.00 -3.64
N PHE A 589 44.82 -17.03 -3.04
CA PHE A 589 44.35 -18.23 -2.34
C PHE A 589 44.12 -19.42 -3.28
N PHE A 590 43.61 -19.21 -4.50
CA PHE A 590 43.52 -20.27 -5.49
C PHE A 590 44.89 -20.78 -5.95
N GLU A 591 45.88 -19.91 -6.10
CA GLU A 591 47.25 -20.29 -6.45
C GLU A 591 47.92 -21.08 -5.33
N GLN A 592 47.72 -20.67 -4.07
CA GLN A 592 48.17 -21.44 -2.92
C GLN A 592 47.49 -22.81 -2.87
N ALA A 593 46.16 -22.86 -3.04
CA ALA A 593 45.42 -24.12 -3.06
C ALA A 593 45.95 -25.09 -4.13
N GLU A 594 46.26 -24.58 -5.33
CA GLU A 594 46.83 -25.36 -6.42
C GLU A 594 48.25 -25.85 -6.11
N ALA A 595 49.08 -25.02 -5.48
CA ALA A 595 50.43 -25.41 -5.06
C ALA A 595 50.42 -26.54 -4.01
N TYR A 596 49.39 -26.57 -3.14
CA TYR A 596 49.22 -27.64 -2.16
C TYR A 596 48.69 -28.94 -2.76
N TYR A 597 47.69 -28.86 -3.66
CA TYR A 597 47.12 -30.04 -4.29
C TYR A 597 46.45 -29.71 -5.63
N ASP A 598 47.14 -30.07 -6.72
CA ASP A 598 46.74 -29.76 -8.11
C ASP A 598 45.89 -30.85 -8.79
N LYS A 599 45.42 -31.84 -8.02
CA LYS A 599 44.62 -32.97 -8.52
C LYS A 599 43.18 -32.98 -8.02
N SER A 600 42.71 -31.92 -7.38
CA SER A 600 41.31 -31.84 -6.91
C SER A 600 40.41 -31.23 -7.99
N PRO A 601 39.42 -31.97 -8.53
CA PRO A 601 38.41 -31.40 -9.41
C PRO A 601 37.61 -30.28 -8.72
N TYR A 602 37.42 -30.38 -7.40
CA TYR A 602 36.74 -29.37 -6.56
C TYR A 602 37.40 -28.00 -6.71
N LEU A 603 38.72 -27.95 -6.56
CA LEU A 603 39.50 -26.71 -6.60
C LEU A 603 39.30 -25.99 -7.93
N PHE A 604 39.57 -26.68 -9.05
CA PHE A 604 39.50 -26.05 -10.37
C PHE A 604 38.08 -25.68 -10.76
N TYR A 605 37.10 -26.50 -10.38
CA TYR A 605 35.71 -26.16 -10.61
C TYR A 605 35.28 -24.92 -9.81
N THR A 606 35.67 -24.82 -8.54
CA THR A 606 35.39 -23.65 -7.68
C THR A 606 36.07 -22.39 -8.22
N ARG A 607 37.31 -22.51 -8.72
CA ARG A 607 38.01 -21.42 -9.39
C ARG A 607 37.30 -21.00 -10.68
N ALA A 608 36.88 -21.97 -11.50
CA ALA A 608 36.18 -21.72 -12.75
C ALA A 608 34.86 -20.94 -12.53
N THR A 609 34.05 -21.35 -11.56
CA THR A 609 32.79 -20.66 -11.25
C THR A 609 33.01 -19.28 -10.62
N SER A 610 34.05 -19.12 -9.81
CA SER A 610 34.41 -17.82 -9.21
C SER A 610 34.86 -16.82 -10.26
N GLU A 611 35.74 -17.24 -11.20
CA GLU A 611 36.17 -16.41 -12.33
C GLU A 611 35.01 -16.08 -13.27
N LEU A 612 34.11 -17.04 -13.52
CA LEU A 612 32.92 -16.82 -14.33
C LEU A 612 31.98 -15.77 -13.69
N ASN A 613 31.76 -15.84 -12.38
CA ASN A 613 30.96 -14.86 -11.65
C ASN A 613 31.60 -13.47 -11.61
N ALA A 614 32.93 -13.39 -11.67
CA ALA A 614 33.68 -12.15 -11.82
C ALA A 614 33.69 -11.60 -13.26
N GLY A 615 33.09 -12.31 -14.22
CA GLY A 615 33.05 -11.92 -15.64
C GLY A 615 34.29 -12.29 -16.45
N ASN A 616 35.21 -13.09 -15.88
CA ASN A 616 36.46 -13.52 -16.53
C ASN A 616 36.28 -14.88 -17.23
N SER A 617 35.35 -14.95 -18.18
CA SER A 617 34.95 -16.22 -18.80
C SER A 617 36.09 -16.99 -19.48
N GLY A 618 37.05 -16.29 -20.09
CA GLY A 618 38.23 -16.92 -20.69
C GLY A 618 39.06 -17.73 -19.68
N HIS A 619 39.27 -17.18 -18.48
CA HIS A 619 39.93 -17.89 -17.38
C HIS A 619 39.07 -19.03 -16.85
N ALA A 620 37.76 -18.79 -16.70
CA ALA A 620 36.82 -19.81 -16.25
C ALA A 620 36.87 -21.07 -17.13
N TYR A 621 36.91 -20.92 -18.45
CA TYR A 621 36.93 -22.06 -19.39
C TYR A 621 38.21 -22.90 -19.29
N VAL A 622 39.36 -22.28 -19.03
CA VAL A 622 40.62 -23.00 -18.77
C VAL A 622 40.49 -23.89 -17.54
N TYR A 623 39.87 -23.38 -16.47
CA TYR A 623 39.71 -24.13 -15.24
C TYR A 623 38.59 -25.18 -15.31
N PHE A 624 37.52 -24.95 -16.08
CA PHE A 624 36.54 -25.99 -16.39
C PHE A 624 37.18 -27.15 -17.15
N ASP A 625 38.01 -26.86 -18.16
CA ASP A 625 38.75 -27.89 -18.89
C ASP A 625 39.64 -28.70 -17.96
N ARG A 626 40.41 -28.03 -17.10
CA ARG A 626 41.29 -28.70 -16.12
C ARG A 626 40.51 -29.54 -15.11
N ALA A 627 39.40 -29.03 -14.58
CA ALA A 627 38.54 -29.77 -13.66
C ALA A 627 38.01 -31.05 -14.30
N THR A 628 37.52 -30.96 -15.54
CA THR A 628 36.92 -32.12 -16.24
C THR A 628 37.95 -33.20 -16.60
N ARG A 629 39.20 -32.84 -16.90
CA ARG A 629 40.28 -33.82 -17.17
C ARG A 629 40.66 -34.65 -15.95
N LEU A 630 40.44 -34.12 -14.75
CA LEU A 630 40.71 -34.81 -13.49
C LEU A 630 39.57 -35.76 -13.09
N ILE A 631 38.43 -35.72 -13.78
CA ILE A 631 37.30 -36.64 -13.57
C ILE A 631 37.49 -37.85 -14.50
N GLU A 632 38.15 -38.90 -14.00
CA GLU A 632 38.49 -40.09 -14.79
C GLU A 632 37.26 -40.90 -15.26
N ARG A 633 36.17 -40.90 -14.47
CA ARG A 633 34.92 -41.63 -14.76
C ARG A 633 33.70 -40.76 -14.45
N PRO A 634 33.27 -39.91 -15.38
CA PRO A 634 32.13 -39.03 -15.17
C PRO A 634 30.84 -39.82 -14.91
N THR A 635 30.08 -39.38 -13.92
CA THR A 635 28.76 -39.91 -13.54
C THR A 635 27.67 -38.90 -13.90
N SER A 636 26.40 -39.26 -13.68
CA SER A 636 25.28 -38.33 -13.90
C SER A 636 25.37 -37.06 -13.05
N LYS A 637 26.03 -37.11 -11.88
CA LYS A 637 26.26 -35.93 -11.02
C LYS A 637 27.22 -34.93 -11.67
N ASP A 638 28.21 -35.42 -12.41
CA ASP A 638 29.22 -34.59 -13.06
C ASP A 638 28.68 -33.76 -14.22
N SER A 639 27.49 -34.11 -14.74
CA SER A 639 26.79 -33.35 -15.78
C SER A 639 26.67 -31.85 -15.48
N VAL A 640 26.63 -31.46 -14.19
CA VAL A 640 26.56 -30.08 -13.72
C VAL A 640 27.71 -29.22 -14.26
N VAL A 641 28.92 -29.76 -14.37
CA VAL A 641 30.10 -29.01 -14.84
C VAL A 641 29.92 -28.54 -16.28
N TRP A 642 29.59 -29.48 -17.16
CA TRP A 642 29.34 -29.18 -18.57
C TRP A 642 28.06 -28.38 -18.78
N LYS A 643 27.05 -28.55 -17.90
CA LYS A 643 25.82 -27.74 -17.91
C LYS A 643 26.12 -26.26 -17.67
N ILE A 644 26.89 -25.93 -16.63
CA ILE A 644 27.25 -24.54 -16.30
C ILE A 644 28.17 -23.95 -17.36
N TRP A 645 29.16 -24.71 -17.84
CA TRP A 645 30.02 -24.26 -18.92
C TRP A 645 29.22 -23.96 -20.20
N GLY A 646 28.32 -24.86 -20.60
CA GLY A 646 27.43 -24.64 -21.75
C GLY A 646 26.49 -23.44 -21.56
N GLN A 647 26.01 -23.20 -20.34
CA GLN A 647 25.19 -22.03 -20.02
C GLN A 647 25.97 -20.70 -20.15
N ALA A 648 27.23 -20.66 -19.71
CA ALA A 648 28.10 -19.50 -19.86
C ALA A 648 28.33 -19.17 -21.34
N LEU A 649 28.72 -20.16 -22.13
CA LEU A 649 28.92 -20.01 -23.59
C LEU A 649 27.64 -19.56 -24.29
N LYS A 650 26.47 -20.06 -23.86
CA LYS A 650 25.16 -19.60 -24.34
C LYS A 650 24.91 -18.12 -24.04
N GLN A 651 25.28 -17.63 -22.85
CA GLN A 651 25.09 -16.23 -22.48
C GLN A 651 25.98 -15.29 -23.30
N GLU A 652 27.17 -15.75 -23.70
CA GLU A 652 28.09 -15.02 -24.58
C GLU A 652 27.69 -15.11 -26.06
N GLY A 653 26.68 -15.91 -26.40
CA GLY A 653 26.23 -16.12 -27.77
C GLY A 653 27.10 -17.09 -28.57
N ASN A 654 28.01 -17.83 -27.93
CA ASN A 654 28.76 -18.91 -28.57
C ASN A 654 27.93 -20.19 -28.62
N TRP A 655 26.88 -20.18 -29.45
CA TRP A 655 25.87 -21.24 -29.50
C TRP A 655 26.44 -22.61 -29.87
N ARG A 656 27.49 -22.65 -30.71
CA ARG A 656 28.07 -23.91 -31.20
C ARG A 656 28.82 -24.65 -30.10
N GLU A 657 29.73 -23.97 -29.42
CA GLU A 657 30.45 -24.58 -28.30
C GLU A 657 29.52 -24.88 -27.12
N ALA A 658 28.49 -24.04 -26.90
CA ALA A 658 27.46 -24.33 -25.93
C ALA A 658 26.76 -25.67 -26.22
N VAL A 659 26.40 -25.94 -27.48
CA VAL A 659 25.82 -27.22 -27.91
C VAL A 659 26.76 -28.39 -27.62
N ASP A 660 28.06 -28.24 -27.90
CA ASP A 660 29.04 -29.30 -27.67
C ASP A 660 29.15 -29.65 -26.17
N LYS A 661 29.18 -28.65 -25.28
CA LYS A 661 29.21 -28.88 -23.83
C LYS A 661 27.88 -29.45 -23.30
N LEU A 662 26.75 -28.93 -23.77
CA LEU A 662 25.43 -29.42 -23.38
C LEU A 662 25.17 -30.86 -23.85
N ALA A 663 25.72 -31.26 -25.00
CA ALA A 663 25.65 -32.63 -25.48
C ALA A 663 26.38 -33.60 -24.54
N ILE A 664 27.54 -33.22 -24.02
CA ILE A 664 28.27 -33.99 -23.01
C ILE A 664 27.45 -34.07 -21.72
N ALA A 665 26.90 -32.94 -21.24
CA ALA A 665 26.05 -32.93 -20.05
C ALA A 665 24.84 -33.88 -20.18
N LEU A 666 24.17 -33.89 -21.34
CA LEU A 666 23.04 -34.78 -21.62
C LEU A 666 23.44 -36.24 -21.77
N SER A 667 24.66 -36.53 -22.24
CA SER A 667 25.16 -37.92 -22.29
C SER A 667 25.35 -38.53 -20.89
N LEU A 668 25.58 -37.68 -19.89
CA LEU A 668 25.73 -38.09 -18.49
C LEU A 668 24.41 -38.06 -17.72
N ASN A 669 23.54 -37.08 -18.01
CA ASN A 669 22.21 -36.96 -17.44
C ASN A 669 21.16 -36.70 -18.52
N GLU A 670 20.68 -37.78 -19.10
CA GLU A 670 19.71 -37.81 -20.20
C GLU A 670 18.31 -37.30 -19.83
N LYS A 671 18.02 -37.18 -18.53
CA LYS A 671 16.70 -36.80 -17.99
C LYS A 671 16.70 -35.41 -17.36
N ASP A 672 17.68 -34.55 -17.64
CA ASP A 672 17.66 -33.16 -17.17
C ASP A 672 16.79 -32.29 -18.11
N PRO A 673 15.57 -31.90 -17.69
CA PRO A 673 14.67 -31.10 -18.53
C PRO A 673 15.20 -29.69 -18.81
N TYR A 674 16.05 -29.14 -17.93
CA TYR A 674 16.64 -27.82 -18.13
C TYR A 674 17.79 -27.88 -19.13
N CYS A 675 18.66 -28.88 -19.03
CA CYS A 675 19.73 -29.10 -20.00
C CYS A 675 19.15 -29.35 -21.41
N LEU A 676 18.09 -30.15 -21.51
CA LEU A 676 17.35 -30.38 -22.77
C LEU A 676 16.76 -29.06 -23.34
N HIS A 677 16.19 -28.22 -22.48
CA HIS A 677 15.69 -26.91 -22.88
C HIS A 677 16.81 -25.99 -23.43
N MET A 678 17.95 -25.91 -22.73
CA MET A 678 19.08 -25.10 -23.17
C MET A 678 19.67 -25.59 -24.49
N MET A 679 19.78 -26.91 -24.66
CA MET A 679 20.21 -27.54 -25.90
C MET A 679 19.29 -27.16 -27.05
N ALA A 680 17.97 -27.28 -26.85
CA ALA A 680 16.96 -26.88 -27.83
C ALA A 680 17.07 -25.39 -28.21
N PHE A 681 17.28 -24.52 -27.23
CA PHE A 681 17.43 -23.09 -27.46
C PHE A 681 18.66 -22.76 -28.32
N CYS A 682 19.82 -23.34 -28.00
CA CYS A 682 21.05 -23.11 -28.76
C CYS A 682 20.90 -23.65 -30.20
N GLN A 683 20.27 -24.80 -30.38
CA GLN A 683 19.98 -25.36 -31.70
C GLN A 683 19.03 -24.48 -32.51
N SER A 684 18.02 -23.89 -31.88
CA SER A 684 17.11 -22.92 -32.51
C SER A 684 17.88 -21.68 -32.99
N LYS A 685 18.82 -21.16 -32.18
CA LYS A 685 19.68 -20.03 -32.55
C LYS A 685 20.64 -20.33 -33.69
N LEU A 686 21.06 -21.58 -33.83
CA LEU A 686 21.85 -22.07 -34.97
C LEU A 686 21.00 -22.36 -36.22
N GLY A 687 19.68 -22.12 -36.18
CA GLY A 687 18.75 -22.40 -37.29
C GLY A 687 18.37 -23.87 -37.45
N GLN A 688 18.78 -24.74 -36.51
CA GLN A 688 18.45 -26.17 -36.51
C GLN A 688 17.07 -26.41 -35.87
N TYR A 689 16.04 -25.73 -36.37
CA TYR A 689 14.69 -25.76 -35.83
C TYR A 689 14.08 -27.18 -35.64
N PRO A 690 14.28 -28.16 -36.55
CA PRO A 690 13.75 -29.51 -36.35
C PRO A 690 14.42 -30.25 -35.18
N ALA A 691 15.72 -30.06 -35.00
CA ALA A 691 16.44 -30.68 -33.89
C ALA A 691 16.03 -30.03 -32.56
N ALA A 692 15.91 -28.70 -32.54
CA ALA A 692 15.42 -27.95 -31.39
C ALA A 692 14.02 -28.41 -30.94
N ASP A 693 13.09 -28.62 -31.86
CA ASP A 693 11.73 -29.08 -31.54
C ASP A 693 11.71 -30.45 -30.85
N LYS A 694 12.58 -31.39 -31.29
CA LYS A 694 12.72 -32.70 -30.64
C LYS A 694 13.18 -32.58 -29.20
N TYR A 695 14.19 -31.74 -28.93
CA TYR A 695 14.70 -31.53 -27.58
C TYR A 695 13.68 -30.80 -26.68
N TYR A 696 12.94 -29.82 -27.21
CA TYR A 696 11.84 -29.20 -26.47
C TYR A 696 10.74 -30.20 -26.11
N THR A 697 10.37 -31.07 -27.05
CA THR A 697 9.36 -32.11 -26.81
C THR A 697 9.81 -33.09 -25.73
N ARG A 698 11.04 -33.59 -25.81
CA ARG A 698 11.64 -34.47 -24.78
C ARG A 698 11.71 -33.79 -23.41
N ALA A 699 12.04 -32.50 -23.36
CA ALA A 699 12.02 -31.75 -22.11
C ALA A 699 10.61 -31.69 -21.49
N LEU A 700 9.57 -31.48 -22.30
CA LEU A 700 8.18 -31.41 -21.83
C LEU A 700 7.62 -32.76 -21.33
N GLU A 701 8.11 -33.88 -21.88
CA GLU A 701 7.76 -35.23 -21.41
C GLU A 701 8.31 -35.51 -20.00
N ILE A 702 9.45 -34.91 -19.66
CA ILE A 702 10.13 -35.13 -18.38
C ILE A 702 9.67 -34.15 -17.30
N ILE A 703 9.26 -32.93 -17.66
CA ILE A 703 8.82 -31.92 -16.70
C ILE A 703 7.62 -32.43 -15.90
N GLU A 704 7.83 -32.64 -14.60
CA GLU A 704 6.80 -33.08 -13.66
C GLU A 704 5.64 -32.08 -13.58
N GLN A 705 4.43 -32.57 -13.27
CA GLN A 705 3.21 -31.76 -13.17
C GLN A 705 3.33 -30.63 -12.14
N ASN A 706 4.21 -30.77 -11.14
CA ASN A 706 4.44 -29.81 -10.07
C ASN A 706 5.38 -28.64 -10.46
N ASN A 707 5.87 -28.58 -11.72
CA ASN A 707 6.72 -27.47 -12.19
C ASN A 707 6.08 -26.71 -13.38
N PRO A 708 4.93 -26.05 -13.18
CA PRO A 708 4.19 -25.35 -14.25
C PRO A 708 4.99 -24.20 -14.88
N LYS A 709 5.93 -23.60 -14.12
CA LYS A 709 6.79 -22.50 -14.58
C LYS A 709 7.82 -22.97 -15.61
N GLN A 710 8.51 -24.09 -15.36
CA GLN A 710 9.45 -24.67 -16.33
C GLN A 710 8.72 -25.17 -17.58
N LYS A 711 7.52 -25.75 -17.40
CA LYS A 711 6.66 -26.18 -18.51
C LYS A 711 6.27 -25.00 -19.41
N GLN A 712 5.83 -23.88 -18.82
CA GLN A 712 5.49 -22.67 -19.55
C GLN A 712 6.67 -22.09 -20.36
N LEU A 713 7.86 -22.04 -19.76
CA LEU A 713 9.07 -21.54 -20.43
C LEU A 713 9.43 -22.39 -21.67
N THR A 714 9.40 -23.71 -21.51
CA THR A 714 9.71 -24.67 -22.58
C THR A 714 8.68 -24.63 -23.70
N LEU A 715 7.38 -24.61 -23.37
CA LEU A 715 6.31 -24.46 -24.36
C LEU A 715 6.43 -23.13 -25.13
N THR A 716 6.74 -22.02 -24.44
CA THR A 716 6.89 -20.71 -25.08
C THR A 716 8.05 -20.71 -26.07
N SER A 717 9.17 -21.30 -25.67
CA SER A 717 10.37 -21.37 -26.50
C SER A 717 10.19 -22.30 -27.70
N GLN A 718 9.45 -23.41 -27.52
CA GLN A 718 9.05 -24.30 -28.60
C GLN A 718 8.10 -23.62 -29.60
N ALA A 719 7.08 -22.91 -29.12
CA ALA A 719 6.17 -22.14 -29.98
C ALA A 719 6.93 -21.07 -30.79
N GLN A 720 7.89 -20.39 -30.16
CA GLN A 720 8.74 -19.41 -30.83
C GLN A 720 9.68 -20.06 -31.86
N ASN A 721 10.24 -21.24 -31.55
CA ASN A 721 11.03 -22.04 -32.49
C ASN A 721 10.23 -22.41 -33.75
N LEU A 722 9.01 -22.93 -33.59
CA LEU A 722 8.12 -23.27 -34.71
C LEU A 722 7.72 -22.03 -35.52
N TYR A 723 7.40 -20.92 -34.85
CA TYR A 723 7.12 -19.65 -35.52
C TYR A 723 8.29 -19.14 -36.38
N GLN A 724 9.52 -19.23 -35.85
CA GLN A 724 10.73 -18.85 -36.59
C GLN A 724 11.03 -19.81 -37.74
N TRP A 725 10.85 -21.11 -37.53
CA TRP A 725 10.96 -22.12 -38.59
C TRP A 725 9.97 -21.88 -39.73
N GLY A 726 8.78 -21.36 -39.43
CA GLY A 726 7.74 -21.07 -40.42
C GLY A 726 6.98 -22.31 -40.91
N ARG A 727 7.23 -23.48 -40.30
CA ARG A 727 6.49 -24.72 -40.52
C ARG A 727 5.69 -25.09 -39.26
N ASP A 728 4.62 -25.86 -39.45
CA ASP A 728 3.71 -26.30 -38.38
C ASP A 728 3.20 -25.13 -37.50
N LEU A 729 2.84 -24.01 -38.14
CA LEU A 729 2.34 -22.81 -37.46
C LEU A 729 1.05 -23.08 -36.67
N ASP A 730 0.24 -24.05 -37.10
CA ASP A 730 -0.94 -24.49 -36.37
C ASP A 730 -0.58 -25.17 -35.04
N ARG A 731 0.50 -25.95 -35.02
CA ARG A 731 1.04 -26.53 -33.78
C ARG A 731 1.64 -25.44 -32.89
N ALA A 732 2.32 -24.45 -33.48
CA ALA A 732 2.81 -23.29 -32.73
C ALA A 732 1.64 -22.54 -32.06
N LEU A 733 0.53 -22.39 -32.77
CA LEU A 733 -0.70 -21.77 -32.27
C LEU A 733 -1.33 -22.60 -31.13
N GLU A 734 -1.43 -23.92 -31.30
CA GLU A 734 -1.94 -24.84 -30.28
C GLU A 734 -1.11 -24.79 -28.99
N LEU A 735 0.21 -24.76 -29.10
CA LEU A 735 1.10 -24.58 -27.94
C LEU A 735 0.78 -23.28 -27.20
N THR A 736 0.43 -22.18 -27.89
CA THR A 736 0.02 -20.94 -27.21
C THR A 736 -1.26 -21.10 -26.38
N TYR A 737 -2.23 -21.93 -26.82
CA TYR A 737 -3.44 -22.21 -26.04
C TYR A 737 -3.16 -23.11 -24.84
N GLN A 738 -2.24 -24.07 -24.98
CA GLN A 738 -1.81 -24.90 -23.85
C GLN A 738 -1.11 -24.06 -22.77
N ILE A 739 -0.33 -23.05 -23.17
CA ILE A 739 0.35 -22.15 -22.22
C ILE A 739 -0.68 -21.30 -21.43
N GLU A 740 -1.80 -20.90 -22.01
CA GLU A 740 -2.82 -20.09 -21.32
C GLU A 740 -3.51 -20.80 -20.16
N LYS A 741 -3.51 -22.14 -20.18
CA LYS A 741 -4.04 -22.98 -19.11
C LYS A 741 -3.09 -23.07 -17.91
N LEU A 742 -1.85 -22.59 -18.03
CA LEU A 742 -0.85 -22.58 -16.96
C LEU A 742 -0.84 -21.23 -16.22
N PRO A 743 -0.59 -21.20 -14.89
CA PRO A 743 -0.54 -19.96 -14.11
C PRO A 743 0.63 -19.05 -14.53
N GLY A 744 0.37 -17.75 -14.72
CA GLY A 744 1.41 -16.75 -15.06
C GLY A 744 0.96 -15.65 -16.06
N SER A 745 1.88 -14.74 -16.40
CA SER A 745 1.62 -13.58 -17.28
C SER A 745 1.33 -14.00 -18.74
N LYS A 746 0.22 -13.52 -19.30
CA LYS A 746 -0.32 -13.91 -20.61
C LYS A 746 0.02 -12.94 -21.77
N ARG A 747 0.55 -11.74 -21.47
CA ARG A 747 0.74 -10.65 -22.47
C ARG A 747 1.69 -11.01 -23.62
N ARG A 748 2.84 -11.64 -23.31
CA ARG A 748 3.84 -12.07 -24.32
C ARG A 748 3.32 -13.20 -25.20
N ILE A 749 2.45 -14.06 -24.66
CA ILE A 749 1.83 -15.18 -25.38
C ILE A 749 0.74 -14.65 -26.32
N HIS A 750 -0.05 -13.66 -25.90
CA HIS A 750 -1.02 -13.00 -26.79
C HIS A 750 -0.34 -12.30 -27.98
N SER A 751 0.80 -11.63 -27.75
CA SER A 751 1.59 -11.03 -28.84
C SER A 751 2.11 -12.10 -29.80
N LEU A 752 2.77 -13.15 -29.27
CA LEU A 752 3.28 -14.25 -30.09
C LEU A 752 2.15 -14.96 -30.87
N ARG A 753 0.98 -15.14 -30.24
CA ARG A 753 -0.20 -15.69 -30.88
C ARG A 753 -0.68 -14.82 -32.03
N ALA A 754 -0.79 -13.50 -31.82
CA ALA A 754 -1.19 -12.57 -32.86
C ALA A 754 -0.20 -12.59 -34.04
N ASP A 755 1.11 -12.73 -33.76
CA ASP A 755 2.16 -12.85 -34.78
C ASP A 755 2.03 -14.16 -35.57
N ILE A 756 1.81 -15.29 -34.89
CA ILE A 756 1.57 -16.59 -35.53
C ILE A 756 0.32 -16.54 -36.40
N GLN A 757 -0.80 -16.01 -35.89
CA GLN A 757 -2.05 -15.87 -36.63
C GLN A 757 -1.92 -14.98 -37.86
N ARG A 758 -1.18 -13.87 -37.76
CA ARG A 758 -0.87 -13.01 -38.92
C ARG A 758 -0.06 -13.76 -39.97
N LYS A 759 0.95 -14.53 -39.55
CA LYS A 759 1.80 -15.31 -40.46
C LYS A 759 1.03 -16.45 -41.14
N ILE A 760 0.11 -17.12 -40.43
CA ILE A 760 -0.80 -18.12 -41.02
C ILE A 760 -1.71 -17.47 -42.07
N LYS A 761 -2.33 -16.33 -41.76
CA LYS A 761 -3.17 -15.59 -42.71
C LYS A 761 -2.38 -15.16 -43.96
N ALA A 762 -1.15 -14.68 -43.79
CA ALA A 762 -0.28 -14.30 -44.90
C ALA A 762 0.08 -15.50 -45.80
N ASN A 763 0.40 -16.65 -45.21
CA ASN A 763 0.68 -17.88 -45.97
C ASN A 763 -0.56 -18.35 -46.74
N ASN A 764 -1.75 -18.33 -46.13
CA ASN A 764 -3.00 -18.73 -46.79
C ASN A 764 -3.48 -17.73 -47.86
N SER A 765 -3.02 -16.48 -47.82
CA SER A 765 -3.32 -15.45 -48.84
C SER A 765 -2.36 -15.49 -50.04
N SER A 766 -1.31 -16.30 -49.96
CA SER A 766 -0.25 -16.44 -50.97
C SER A 766 -0.37 -17.73 -51.80
N TYR A 767 -1.44 -18.51 -51.59
CA TYR A 767 -1.77 -19.75 -52.30
C TYR A 767 -2.93 -19.56 -53.26
#